data_AF-A2Q5T8-F1
#
_entry.id   AF-A2Q5T8-F1
#
_cell.length_a   1.000
_cell.length_b   1.000
_cell.length_c   1.000
_cell.angle_alpha   90.00
_cell.angle_beta   90.00
_cell.angle_gamma   90.00
#
_symmetry.space_group_name_H-M   'P 1'
#
loop_
_entity.id
_entity.type
_entity.pdbx_description
1 polymer ?
#
loop_
_entity_poly.entity_id
_entity_poly.type
_entity_poly.pdbx_seq_one_letter_code
_entity_poly.pdbx_strand_id
1 'polypeptide(L)'
;MVFVWSQVLFVKFLFLYSLFSFTFTTSLPQIQPKCHQYESHALLQFKEGFVINKIASDKLLGYPKTASWNSSTDCCSWDGIKCHEHTGHVIHIDLSSSQLYGRMDANSSLFRLVHLRVLDLSDNDFNYSQIPSKIGKLSQLKFLNLSRSLFSGEIPPQVSQLSKLLSLDLVGFMATDNLLQLKLSSLKSIIQNSTKLETLFLSYVTISSTLPDTLANLTSLKKLTLHNSELYGEFPVGVFHLPNLEYLDLRYNPNLNGSLPEFQSSSLTKLLLDKTGFYGTLPISIGRLGSLISLSIPDCHFFGYIPSSLANLTQLTGINLNNNKFKGDPSASLANLTKLTILSVALNEFTIETISWVGRLSSLIGLDISSVKIGSDIPLSFANLTQLQFLSAKNSNIKGEIPSWIMNLTNLVVLNLGFNSLHGKLELDTFLKLKKLLFLNLAFNKLSLYSGKSSSHRTDSQIQILQLDSCNLVEIPTFIRDMVDLEFLMLPNNNITSIPNWLWKKESLQGFVVNHNSLTGEINPSICNLKSLTELDLSFNNLSGNVPSCLGNFSKSLESLDLKGNKLSGLIPQTYMIGNSLQKIDLSNNNIHGRLPMALINNRRLEFFDISYNNINDSFPFWMGELPELKVLSLSNNKFHGDIRCSSNMTCTFPKLHIIDLSHNEFSGSFPLEMIQRWKTMKTTNISQLEYRSYWKSNNAGLYYTMEDKFYSFTMSNKGLAMVYNHLQNFYRLIAIDISSNKISGEIPQVIGELKGLVLLNLSNNHLIGSIPSSLGKLSNLEALDLSRNSLSGKIPQQLAEITFLAFLNVSFNNLTGPIPQNNQFSTFKSDSFEGNQGLCGDQLLKKCKDHARPSTSNNDNDSGSFFEIDWKIVLIGYGGGLVAGVALGNSYFLQPKCHQYESHALLQFKEGFVINNLASDDLLGYPKTSSWNSSTDCCSWDGIKCHKHTDHVIHINLSSSQLYGTMDANSSLFRLVHLRVLDLSDNNFNYSKIPTKIGELSQLKFLNLSLNLFSGEIPRQVSQLSKLLSLDLGFRAIVRPKVGVFHLPNLELLDLRYNPNLNGRLPEFESSSLTELALGGTGFSGTLPVSIGKVSSLIVLGIPDCRFFGFIPSSLGNLTQLEQISLKNNKFRGDPSASLANLTKLSLLNVGFNEFTIETFSWVDKLSSLFALDISHYLSQISRN
;
A
#
# COMPACT_ATOMS: atom_id res chain seq x y z
N MET A 1 -57.18 -23.63 -36.06
CA MET A 1 -58.06 -22.84 -35.17
C MET A 1 -58.77 -23.65 -34.07
N VAL A 2 -58.59 -24.98 -33.97
CA VAL A 2 -59.20 -25.81 -32.88
C VAL A 2 -58.27 -25.95 -31.65
N PHE A 3 -56.96 -25.73 -31.79
CA PHE A 3 -55.99 -25.90 -30.70
C PHE A 3 -55.89 -24.71 -29.73
N VAL A 4 -56.28 -23.51 -30.16
CA VAL A 4 -56.22 -22.28 -29.34
C VAL A 4 -57.41 -22.18 -28.38
N TRP A 5 -58.56 -22.76 -28.74
CA TRP A 5 -59.76 -22.78 -27.88
C TRP A 5 -59.68 -23.83 -26.76
N SER A 6 -58.94 -24.93 -26.98
CA SER A 6 -58.75 -25.99 -25.97
C SER A 6 -57.90 -25.53 -24.78
N GLN A 7 -56.88 -24.70 -25.00
CA GLN A 7 -56.02 -24.23 -23.91
C GLN A 7 -56.67 -23.14 -23.04
N VAL A 8 -57.53 -22.30 -23.62
CA VAL A 8 -58.26 -21.27 -22.84
C VAL A 8 -59.34 -21.89 -21.94
N LEU A 9 -59.97 -22.99 -22.39
CA LEU A 9 -60.92 -23.77 -21.59
C LEU A 9 -60.23 -24.57 -20.47
N PHE A 10 -59.03 -25.12 -20.72
CA PHE A 10 -58.26 -25.83 -19.69
C PHE A 10 -57.76 -24.90 -18.57
N VAL A 11 -57.32 -23.68 -18.91
CA VAL A 11 -56.92 -22.67 -17.93
C VAL A 11 -58.12 -22.15 -17.13
N LYS A 12 -59.30 -21.97 -17.74
CA LYS A 12 -60.53 -21.64 -17.02
C LYS A 12 -61.05 -22.77 -16.13
N PHE A 13 -60.88 -24.03 -16.56
CA PHE A 13 -61.25 -25.20 -15.76
C PHE A 13 -60.34 -25.37 -14.54
N LEU A 14 -59.03 -25.12 -14.66
CA LEU A 14 -58.10 -25.09 -13.52
C LEU A 14 -58.40 -23.95 -12.54
N PHE A 15 -58.80 -22.78 -13.06
CA PHE A 15 -59.21 -21.65 -12.22
C PHE A 15 -60.52 -21.94 -11.46
N LEU A 16 -61.49 -22.60 -12.10
CA LEU A 16 -62.76 -23.02 -11.49
C LEU A 16 -62.61 -24.22 -10.55
N TYR A 17 -61.67 -25.14 -10.80
CA TYR A 17 -61.37 -26.26 -9.90
C TYR A 17 -60.68 -25.80 -8.60
N SER A 18 -59.90 -24.71 -8.66
CA SER A 18 -59.38 -24.05 -7.46
C SER A 18 -60.48 -23.37 -6.62
N LEU A 19 -61.59 -22.98 -7.26
CA LEU A 19 -62.74 -22.35 -6.60
C LEU A 19 -63.74 -23.37 -6.01
N PHE A 20 -63.68 -24.65 -6.39
CA PHE A 20 -64.62 -25.68 -5.94
C PHE A 20 -64.01 -26.81 -5.07
N SER A 21 -62.73 -26.70 -4.71
CA SER A 21 -62.11 -27.61 -3.74
C SER A 21 -62.30 -27.13 -2.29
N PHE A 22 -63.53 -26.78 -1.91
CA PHE A 22 -63.94 -26.64 -0.52
C PHE A 22 -65.04 -27.67 -0.25
N THR A 23 -64.62 -28.90 0.01
CA THR A 23 -65.50 -29.86 0.68
C THR A 23 -65.75 -29.35 2.10
N PHE A 24 -67.03 -29.23 2.44
CA PHE A 24 -67.50 -28.99 3.80
C PHE A 24 -66.96 -30.09 4.73
N THR A 25 -65.88 -29.80 5.45
CA THR A 25 -65.68 -30.35 6.78
C THR A 25 -66.35 -29.39 7.75
N THR A 26 -67.46 -29.81 8.33
CA THR A 26 -68.05 -29.17 9.51
C THR A 26 -67.01 -29.17 10.63
N SER A 27 -66.22 -28.11 10.71
CA SER A 27 -65.49 -27.75 11.92
C SER A 27 -66.32 -26.67 12.60
N LEU A 28 -66.66 -26.91 13.86
CA LEU A 28 -67.24 -25.90 14.75
C LEU A 28 -66.43 -24.59 14.64
N PRO A 29 -67.05 -23.40 14.76
CA PRO A 29 -66.30 -22.16 14.72
C PRO A 29 -65.30 -22.15 15.88
N GLN A 30 -64.03 -22.44 15.58
CA GLN A 30 -62.94 -22.13 16.50
C GLN A 30 -62.88 -20.60 16.54
N ILE A 31 -63.37 -20.05 17.65
CA ILE A 31 -63.12 -18.67 18.03
C ILE A 31 -61.60 -18.50 18.02
N GLN A 32 -61.03 -17.87 16.99
CA GLN A 32 -59.62 -17.51 17.03
C GLN A 32 -59.42 -16.58 18.23
N PRO A 33 -58.53 -16.91 19.16
CA PRO A 33 -58.27 -16.07 20.31
C PRO A 33 -57.68 -14.74 19.82
N LYS A 34 -58.34 -13.64 20.21
CA LYS A 34 -57.90 -12.28 19.88
C LYS A 34 -56.55 -11.97 20.52
N CYS A 35 -55.81 -11.03 19.93
CA CYS A 35 -54.60 -10.50 20.53
C CYS A 35 -54.86 -10.00 21.95
N HIS A 36 -53.94 -10.34 22.87
CA HIS A 36 -54.01 -9.84 24.23
C HIS A 36 -53.84 -8.32 24.25
N GLN A 37 -54.72 -7.62 24.98
CA GLN A 37 -54.73 -6.17 24.99
C GLN A 37 -53.40 -5.56 25.42
N TYR A 38 -52.71 -6.13 26.42
CA TYR A 38 -51.42 -5.60 26.85
C TYR A 38 -50.32 -5.74 25.78
N GLU A 39 -50.41 -6.72 24.89
CA GLU A 39 -49.46 -6.93 23.78
C GLU A 39 -49.70 -5.93 22.65
N SER A 40 -50.97 -5.71 22.28
CA SER A 40 -51.32 -4.67 21.32
C SER A 40 -50.93 -3.27 21.79
N HIS A 41 -51.10 -2.98 23.09
CA HIS A 41 -50.63 -1.72 23.69
C HIS A 41 -49.11 -1.61 23.69
N ALA A 42 -48.39 -2.69 24.00
CA ALA A 42 -46.94 -2.70 23.95
C ALA A 42 -46.41 -2.44 22.53
N LEU A 43 -47.04 -3.00 21.50
CA LEU A 43 -46.71 -2.76 20.10
C LEU A 43 -47.01 -1.31 19.67
N LEU A 44 -48.16 -0.74 20.03
CA LEU A 44 -48.46 0.66 19.71
C LEU A 44 -47.47 1.62 20.40
N GLN A 45 -47.12 1.38 21.66
CA GLN A 45 -46.07 2.13 22.35
C GLN A 45 -44.69 1.98 21.69
N PHE A 46 -44.40 0.79 21.13
CA PHE A 46 -43.14 0.57 20.41
C PHE A 46 -43.10 1.43 19.14
N LYS A 47 -44.22 1.48 18.39
CA LYS A 47 -44.37 2.28 17.18
C LYS A 47 -44.16 3.78 17.44
N GLU A 48 -44.60 4.31 18.57
CA GLU A 48 -44.44 5.73 18.93
C GLU A 48 -42.98 6.18 19.07
N GLY A 49 -42.05 5.25 19.28
CA GLY A 49 -40.62 5.55 19.42
C GLY A 49 -39.87 5.86 18.11
N PHE A 50 -40.52 5.70 16.95
CA PHE A 50 -39.85 5.76 15.64
C PHE A 50 -40.58 6.66 14.64
N VAL A 51 -39.79 7.27 13.74
CA VAL A 51 -40.28 8.05 12.60
C VAL A 51 -40.09 7.24 11.33
N ILE A 52 -41.04 7.35 10.39
CA ILE A 52 -40.90 6.71 9.08
C ILE A 52 -40.00 7.56 8.18
N ASN A 53 -38.87 7.00 7.76
CA ASN A 53 -37.92 7.62 6.84
C ASN A 53 -37.55 6.64 5.73
N LYS A 54 -37.83 6.99 4.47
CA LYS A 54 -37.54 6.13 3.31
C LYS A 54 -36.06 5.78 3.16
N ILE A 55 -35.14 6.62 3.66
CA ILE A 55 -33.69 6.42 3.58
C ILE A 55 -33.21 5.41 4.64
N ALA A 56 -34.04 5.07 5.63
CA ALA A 56 -33.68 4.11 6.68
C ALA A 56 -33.66 2.64 6.21
N SER A 57 -34.02 2.35 4.94
CA SER A 57 -34.07 1.01 4.37
C SER A 57 -33.50 1.04 2.96
N ASP A 58 -32.59 0.13 2.65
CA ASP A 58 -31.96 0.03 1.31
C ASP A 58 -32.86 -0.72 0.30
N LYS A 59 -33.91 -1.39 0.78
CA LYS A 59 -34.82 -2.14 -0.08
C LYS A 59 -35.75 -1.22 -0.88
N LEU A 60 -35.65 -1.30 -2.21
CA LEU A 60 -36.46 -0.53 -3.16
C LEU A 60 -38.00 -0.68 -2.97
N LEU A 61 -38.45 -1.84 -2.49
CA LEU A 61 -39.85 -2.16 -2.19
C LEU A 61 -40.18 -2.17 -0.68
N GLY A 62 -39.27 -1.66 0.17
CA GLY A 62 -39.54 -1.51 1.60
C GLY A 62 -40.69 -0.53 1.85
N TYR A 63 -41.51 -0.78 2.88
CA TYR A 63 -42.65 0.06 3.23
C TYR A 63 -42.93 -0.01 4.74
N PRO A 64 -43.53 1.03 5.35
CA PRO A 64 -43.73 1.08 6.79
C PRO A 64 -44.86 0.15 7.24
N LYS A 65 -44.54 -1.11 7.60
CA LYS A 65 -45.51 -2.10 8.09
C LYS A 65 -46.31 -1.61 9.31
N THR A 66 -45.69 -0.80 10.17
CA THR A 66 -46.35 -0.19 11.32
C THR A 66 -47.51 0.74 10.94
N ALA A 67 -47.66 1.14 9.68
CA ALA A 67 -48.80 1.92 9.20
C ALA A 67 -50.14 1.19 9.37
N SER A 68 -50.15 -0.14 9.30
CA SER A 68 -51.38 -0.93 9.48
C SER A 68 -51.81 -1.05 10.95
N TRP A 69 -50.94 -0.68 11.90
CA TRP A 69 -51.16 -0.89 13.33
C TRP A 69 -52.16 0.13 13.85
N ASN A 70 -53.35 -0.35 14.19
CA ASN A 70 -54.50 0.47 14.58
C ASN A 70 -55.18 -0.12 15.81
N SER A 71 -55.42 0.71 16.84
CA SER A 71 -56.08 0.32 18.09
C SER A 71 -57.51 -0.21 17.90
N SER A 72 -58.16 0.07 16.76
CA SER A 72 -59.50 -0.44 16.45
C SER A 72 -59.53 -1.83 15.83
N THR A 73 -58.38 -2.39 15.45
CA THR A 73 -58.28 -3.72 14.83
C THR A 73 -57.48 -4.68 15.73
N ASP A 74 -57.71 -5.98 15.54
CA ASP A 74 -56.97 -7.02 16.27
C ASP A 74 -55.49 -6.98 15.86
N CYS A 75 -54.56 -6.98 16.84
CA CYS A 75 -53.13 -6.90 16.54
C CYS A 75 -52.63 -8.10 15.73
N CYS A 76 -53.33 -9.24 15.80
CA CYS A 76 -53.00 -10.43 15.01
C CYS A 76 -53.25 -10.27 13.51
N SER A 77 -53.94 -9.22 13.07
CA SER A 77 -54.13 -8.87 11.65
C SER A 77 -53.23 -7.72 11.19
N TRP A 78 -52.36 -7.20 12.05
CA TRP A 78 -51.42 -6.14 11.67
C TRP A 78 -50.27 -6.68 10.81
N ASP A 79 -49.86 -5.89 9.82
CA ASP A 79 -48.68 -6.17 9.00
C ASP A 79 -47.45 -6.38 9.89
N GLY A 80 -46.71 -7.45 9.59
CA GLY A 80 -45.54 -7.85 10.35
C GLY A 80 -45.84 -8.53 11.69
N ILE A 81 -47.11 -8.73 12.09
CA ILE A 81 -47.47 -9.41 13.34
C ILE A 81 -48.09 -10.78 13.05
N LYS A 82 -47.63 -11.81 13.74
CA LYS A 82 -48.32 -13.12 13.77
C LYS A 82 -48.45 -13.63 15.21
N CYS A 83 -49.67 -14.03 15.54
CA CYS A 83 -50.05 -14.58 16.83
C CYS A 83 -50.09 -16.11 16.83
N HIS A 84 -50.06 -16.69 18.03
CA HIS A 84 -50.22 -18.12 18.23
C HIS A 84 -51.69 -18.52 18.04
N GLU A 85 -51.93 -19.50 17.16
CA GLU A 85 -53.27 -19.93 16.70
C GLU A 85 -54.24 -20.29 17.83
N HIS A 86 -53.73 -20.78 18.97
CA HIS A 86 -54.55 -21.27 20.08
C HIS A 86 -54.56 -20.36 21.32
N THR A 87 -53.66 -19.38 21.42
CA THR A 87 -53.53 -18.56 22.65
C THR A 87 -53.65 -17.06 22.41
N GLY A 88 -53.60 -16.61 21.15
CA GLY A 88 -53.68 -15.20 20.79
C GLY A 88 -52.42 -14.38 21.13
N HIS A 89 -51.40 -14.99 21.75
CA HIS A 89 -50.15 -14.30 22.06
C HIS A 89 -49.33 -13.99 20.79
N VAL A 90 -48.72 -12.81 20.73
CA VAL A 90 -47.80 -12.40 19.68
C VAL A 90 -46.53 -13.26 19.74
N ILE A 91 -46.25 -13.99 18.67
CA ILE A 91 -45.10 -14.91 18.58
C ILE A 91 -44.11 -14.51 17.48
N HIS A 92 -44.47 -13.62 16.57
CA HIS A 92 -43.63 -13.21 15.45
C HIS A 92 -43.86 -11.73 15.16
N ILE A 93 -42.76 -10.98 15.18
CA ILE A 93 -42.67 -9.60 14.69
C ILE A 93 -41.67 -9.57 13.54
N ASP A 94 -42.12 -9.18 12.36
CA ASP A 94 -41.31 -8.89 11.19
C ASP A 94 -41.48 -7.42 10.79
N LEU A 95 -40.53 -6.59 11.20
CA LEU A 95 -40.40 -5.20 10.81
C LEU A 95 -39.18 -4.97 9.90
N SER A 96 -38.74 -6.00 9.17
CA SER A 96 -37.65 -5.84 8.21
C SER A 96 -38.01 -4.79 7.15
N SER A 97 -37.06 -3.97 6.72
CA SER A 97 -37.24 -2.95 5.66
C SER A 97 -38.46 -2.04 5.87
N SER A 98 -38.75 -1.71 7.15
CA SER A 98 -39.95 -0.97 7.54
C SER A 98 -39.74 0.54 7.62
N GLN A 99 -38.62 1.04 7.12
CA GLN A 99 -38.30 2.47 7.07
C GLN A 99 -38.29 3.12 8.47
N LEU A 100 -38.00 2.35 9.51
CA LEU A 100 -37.97 2.84 10.89
C LEU A 100 -36.68 3.62 11.11
N TYR A 101 -36.81 4.89 11.50
CA TYR A 101 -35.72 5.76 11.89
C TYR A 101 -35.92 6.25 13.32
N GLY A 102 -34.91 6.03 14.18
CA GLY A 102 -34.94 6.52 15.57
C GLY A 102 -34.07 5.68 16.49
N ARG A 103 -33.83 6.17 17.71
CA ARG A 103 -33.01 5.42 18.68
C ARG A 103 -33.85 4.34 19.37
N MET A 104 -33.32 3.11 19.48
CA MET A 104 -33.95 2.06 20.26
C MET A 104 -33.82 2.34 21.77
N ASP A 105 -34.95 2.49 22.46
CA ASP A 105 -34.97 2.69 23.91
C ASP A 105 -34.53 1.40 24.65
N ALA A 106 -33.62 1.54 25.63
CA ALA A 106 -33.14 0.43 26.46
C ALA A 106 -34.27 -0.27 27.25
N ASN A 107 -35.37 0.44 27.52
CA ASN A 107 -36.57 0.01 28.23
C ASN A 107 -37.79 -0.14 27.30
N SER A 108 -37.56 -0.22 25.98
CA SER A 108 -38.60 -0.38 24.96
C SER A 108 -39.71 -1.36 25.36
N SER A 109 -40.96 -0.99 25.05
CA SER A 109 -42.15 -1.80 25.31
C SER A 109 -42.12 -3.16 24.61
N LEU A 110 -41.32 -3.30 23.54
CA LEU A 110 -41.07 -4.55 22.83
C LEU A 110 -40.70 -5.71 23.77
N PHE A 111 -39.92 -5.42 24.81
CA PHE A 111 -39.43 -6.44 25.76
C PHE A 111 -40.52 -6.98 26.71
N ARG A 112 -41.76 -6.49 26.62
CA ARG A 112 -42.92 -7.05 27.34
C ARG A 112 -43.54 -8.26 26.62
N LEU A 113 -43.21 -8.47 25.36
CA LEU A 113 -43.76 -9.54 24.51
C LEU A 113 -42.98 -10.85 24.70
N VAL A 114 -43.02 -11.40 25.91
CA VAL A 114 -42.18 -12.54 26.34
C VAL A 114 -42.44 -13.87 25.60
N HIS A 115 -43.55 -13.95 24.87
CA HIS A 115 -43.91 -15.12 24.05
C HIS A 115 -43.30 -15.10 22.64
N LEU A 116 -42.57 -14.03 22.27
CA LEU A 116 -41.94 -13.88 20.97
C LEU A 116 -41.01 -15.05 20.64
N ARG A 117 -41.19 -15.59 19.43
CA ARG A 117 -40.36 -16.64 18.81
C ARG A 117 -39.56 -16.10 17.63
N VAL A 118 -40.05 -15.06 16.94
CA VAL A 118 -39.34 -14.40 15.84
C VAL A 118 -39.37 -12.90 16.06
N LEU A 119 -38.20 -12.28 15.98
CA LEU A 119 -38.04 -10.83 15.95
C LEU A 119 -37.08 -10.46 14.81
N ASP A 120 -37.62 -9.79 13.78
CA ASP A 120 -36.86 -9.24 12.67
C ASP A 120 -37.00 -7.71 12.66
N LEU A 121 -35.89 -7.01 12.88
CA LEU A 121 -35.77 -5.55 12.80
C LEU A 121 -34.78 -5.12 11.70
N SER A 122 -34.40 -6.04 10.81
CA SER A 122 -33.33 -5.82 9.83
C SER A 122 -33.64 -4.72 8.81
N ASP A 123 -32.60 -4.14 8.21
CA ASP A 123 -32.74 -3.12 7.16
C ASP A 123 -33.60 -1.92 7.62
N ASN A 124 -33.24 -1.35 8.77
CA ASN A 124 -33.81 -0.14 9.36
C ASN A 124 -32.67 0.76 9.89
N ASP A 125 -32.94 1.97 10.37
CA ASP A 125 -31.92 2.87 10.93
C ASP A 125 -32.21 3.16 12.42
N PHE A 126 -31.55 2.40 13.30
CA PHE A 126 -31.66 2.61 14.75
C PHE A 126 -30.69 3.69 15.29
N ASN A 127 -30.17 4.54 14.40
CA ASN A 127 -29.40 5.75 14.69
C ASN A 127 -28.26 5.53 15.68
N TYR A 128 -27.41 4.54 15.40
CA TYR A 128 -26.23 4.17 16.18
C TYR A 128 -26.54 3.82 17.65
N SER A 129 -27.79 3.46 17.97
CA SER A 129 -28.15 3.03 19.32
C SER A 129 -27.53 1.67 19.68
N GLN A 130 -27.39 1.39 20.97
CA GLN A 130 -26.93 0.09 21.45
C GLN A 130 -28.07 -0.92 21.45
N ILE A 131 -27.74 -2.20 21.23
CA ILE A 131 -28.70 -3.29 21.41
C ILE A 131 -29.07 -3.37 22.91
N PRO A 132 -30.35 -3.26 23.29
CA PRO A 132 -30.72 -3.30 24.70
C PRO A 132 -30.48 -4.66 25.35
N SER A 133 -29.87 -4.68 26.54
CA SER A 133 -29.63 -5.90 27.32
C SER A 133 -30.93 -6.65 27.71
N LYS A 134 -32.07 -5.94 27.73
CA LYS A 134 -33.40 -6.55 27.95
C LYS A 134 -33.81 -7.53 26.86
N ILE A 135 -33.12 -7.61 25.73
CA ILE A 135 -33.35 -8.63 24.70
C ILE A 135 -33.31 -10.05 25.29
N GLY A 136 -32.49 -10.30 26.32
CA GLY A 136 -32.42 -11.59 27.01
C GLY A 136 -33.71 -12.02 27.73
N LYS A 137 -34.66 -11.10 27.96
CA LYS A 137 -35.98 -11.44 28.53
C LYS A 137 -36.87 -12.21 27.55
N LEU A 138 -36.59 -12.12 26.25
CA LEU A 138 -37.36 -12.78 25.20
C LEU A 138 -36.95 -14.26 25.05
N SER A 139 -36.97 -15.01 26.15
CA SER A 139 -36.45 -16.38 26.28
C SER A 139 -37.06 -17.42 25.33
N GLN A 140 -38.18 -17.10 24.67
CA GLN A 140 -38.84 -17.97 23.69
C GLN A 140 -38.34 -17.76 22.26
N LEU A 141 -37.44 -16.78 22.04
CA LEU A 141 -36.92 -16.47 20.72
C LEU A 141 -36.20 -17.67 20.09
N LYS A 142 -36.59 -17.95 18.86
CA LYS A 142 -35.98 -18.89 17.95
C LYS A 142 -35.22 -18.18 16.83
N PHE A 143 -35.67 -17.00 16.42
CA PHE A 143 -35.05 -16.22 15.34
C PHE A 143 -34.92 -14.77 15.78
N LEU A 144 -33.69 -14.26 15.77
CA LEU A 144 -33.38 -12.86 16.03
C LEU A 144 -32.57 -12.31 14.85
N ASN A 145 -33.12 -11.32 14.15
CA ASN A 145 -32.46 -10.65 13.04
C ASN A 145 -32.42 -9.14 13.27
N LEU A 146 -31.21 -8.61 13.48
CA LEU A 146 -30.90 -7.19 13.66
C LEU A 146 -29.92 -6.71 12.58
N SER A 147 -29.83 -7.41 11.46
CA SER A 147 -28.85 -7.11 10.42
C SER A 147 -29.14 -5.81 9.68
N ARG A 148 -28.09 -5.10 9.26
CA ARG A 148 -28.21 -3.84 8.51
C ARG A 148 -29.15 -2.84 9.19
N SER A 149 -28.99 -2.71 10.51
CA SER A 149 -29.89 -1.91 11.35
C SER A 149 -29.21 -0.67 11.99
N LEU A 150 -27.93 -0.41 11.68
CA LEU A 150 -27.10 0.64 12.29
C LEU A 150 -27.11 0.63 13.85
N PHE A 151 -27.23 -0.53 14.47
CA PHE A 151 -26.88 -0.68 15.89
C PHE A 151 -25.36 -0.55 16.07
N SER A 152 -24.92 0.04 17.18
CA SER A 152 -23.50 0.22 17.48
C SER A 152 -23.14 -0.14 18.93
N GLY A 153 -21.86 -0.35 19.20
CA GLY A 153 -21.35 -0.67 20.52
C GLY A 153 -21.32 -2.18 20.82
N GLU A 154 -21.18 -2.50 22.11
CA GLU A 154 -21.04 -3.90 22.55
C GLU A 154 -22.38 -4.65 22.46
N ILE A 155 -22.35 -5.85 21.88
CA ILE A 155 -23.49 -6.78 21.89
C ILE A 155 -23.69 -7.27 23.33
N PRO A 156 -24.87 -7.04 23.94
CA PRO A 156 -25.08 -7.32 25.35
C PRO A 156 -24.92 -8.82 25.65
N PRO A 157 -24.20 -9.22 26.71
CA PRO A 157 -24.02 -10.63 27.08
C PRO A 157 -25.33 -11.40 27.26
N GLN A 158 -26.43 -10.70 27.56
CA GLN A 158 -27.77 -11.26 27.72
C GLN A 158 -28.33 -11.92 26.45
N VAL A 159 -27.77 -11.65 25.26
CA VAL A 159 -28.09 -12.43 24.04
C VAL A 159 -27.81 -13.92 24.25
N SER A 160 -26.79 -14.28 25.05
CA SER A 160 -26.49 -15.68 25.40
C SER A 160 -27.54 -16.36 26.27
N GLN A 161 -28.53 -15.63 26.81
CA GLN A 161 -29.64 -16.21 27.59
C GLN A 161 -30.74 -16.77 26.68
N LEU A 162 -30.69 -16.49 25.38
CA LEU A 162 -31.66 -16.93 24.39
C LEU A 162 -31.35 -18.37 23.92
N SER A 163 -31.44 -19.33 24.84
CA SER A 163 -31.06 -20.75 24.62
C SER A 163 -31.92 -21.50 23.60
N LYS A 164 -33.07 -20.93 23.20
CA LYS A 164 -33.98 -21.50 22.18
C LYS A 164 -33.68 -21.02 20.75
N LEU A 165 -32.67 -20.17 20.57
CA LEU A 165 -32.29 -19.67 19.25
C LEU A 165 -31.91 -20.79 18.29
N LEU A 166 -32.49 -20.71 17.10
CA LEU A 166 -32.15 -21.46 15.90
C LEU A 166 -31.42 -20.56 14.90
N SER A 167 -31.68 -19.24 14.92
CA SER A 167 -31.00 -18.25 14.07
C SER A 167 -30.66 -16.99 14.84
N LEU A 168 -29.40 -16.56 14.73
CA LEU A 168 -28.94 -15.25 15.18
C LEU A 168 -28.27 -14.53 14.01
N ASP A 169 -28.85 -13.40 13.60
CA ASP A 169 -28.31 -12.56 12.53
C ASP A 169 -28.06 -11.13 13.05
N LEU A 170 -26.78 -10.77 13.07
CA LEU A 170 -26.27 -9.47 13.52
C LEU A 170 -25.40 -8.79 12.44
N VAL A 171 -25.57 -9.17 11.17
CA VAL A 171 -24.70 -8.70 10.08
C VAL A 171 -24.71 -7.18 9.96
N GLY A 172 -23.52 -6.56 9.95
CA GLY A 172 -23.35 -5.12 9.79
C GLY A 172 -23.49 -4.61 8.35
N PHE A 173 -23.34 -3.30 8.17
CA PHE A 173 -23.32 -2.66 6.84
C PHE A 173 -21.95 -2.81 6.18
N MET A 174 -21.93 -3.17 4.89
CA MET A 174 -20.69 -3.35 4.12
C MET A 174 -19.91 -2.04 3.92
N ALA A 175 -20.60 -0.90 3.85
CA ALA A 175 -20.05 0.41 3.49
C ALA A 175 -19.57 1.25 4.68
N THR A 176 -19.66 0.74 5.91
CA THR A 176 -19.27 1.44 7.13
C THR A 176 -18.27 0.61 7.93
N ASP A 177 -17.49 1.26 8.81
CA ASP A 177 -16.68 0.54 9.81
C ASP A 177 -17.57 -0.39 10.67
N ASN A 178 -16.98 -1.45 11.22
CA ASN A 178 -17.69 -2.43 12.06
C ASN A 178 -18.26 -1.72 13.30
N LEU A 179 -19.60 -1.59 13.37
CA LEU A 179 -20.26 -0.83 14.44
C LEU A 179 -20.49 -1.65 15.71
N LEU A 180 -20.69 -2.96 15.58
CA LEU A 180 -20.98 -3.87 16.69
C LEU A 180 -19.72 -4.62 17.14
N GLN A 181 -19.57 -4.76 18.46
CA GLN A 181 -18.50 -5.55 19.07
C GLN A 181 -19.06 -6.75 19.85
N LEU A 182 -18.59 -7.96 19.54
CA LEU A 182 -18.91 -9.17 20.31
C LEU A 182 -17.71 -9.62 21.12
N LYS A 183 -17.79 -9.54 22.46
CA LYS A 183 -16.73 -10.07 23.34
C LYS A 183 -16.65 -11.60 23.21
N LEU A 184 -15.42 -12.13 23.26
CA LEU A 184 -15.15 -13.58 23.24
C LEU A 184 -15.90 -14.35 24.34
N SER A 185 -16.04 -13.75 25.54
CA SER A 185 -16.81 -14.34 26.65
C SER A 185 -18.27 -14.53 26.29
N SER A 186 -18.90 -13.53 25.66
CA SER A 186 -20.28 -13.60 25.18
C SER A 186 -20.45 -14.63 24.08
N LEU A 187 -19.51 -14.70 23.13
CA LEU A 187 -19.51 -15.73 22.08
C LEU A 187 -19.44 -17.14 22.68
N LYS A 188 -18.54 -17.38 23.65
CA LYS A 188 -18.46 -18.66 24.38
C LYS A 188 -19.78 -19.02 25.06
N SER A 189 -20.43 -18.06 25.72
CA SER A 189 -21.74 -18.27 26.35
C SER A 189 -22.84 -18.60 25.34
N ILE A 190 -22.86 -17.95 24.16
CA ILE A 190 -23.81 -18.27 23.08
C ILE A 190 -23.59 -19.71 22.60
N ILE A 191 -22.34 -20.10 22.34
CA ILE A 191 -21.98 -21.46 21.91
C ILE A 191 -22.41 -22.51 22.94
N GLN A 192 -22.25 -22.21 24.24
CA GLN A 192 -22.62 -23.12 25.32
C GLN A 192 -24.14 -23.24 25.54
N ASN A 193 -24.87 -22.12 25.45
CA ASN A 193 -26.29 -22.07 25.83
C ASN A 193 -27.24 -22.35 24.67
N SER A 194 -26.86 -22.03 23.44
CA SER A 194 -27.72 -22.12 22.24
C SER A 194 -27.26 -23.26 21.31
N THR A 195 -27.15 -24.48 21.84
CA THR A 195 -26.60 -25.65 21.10
C THR A 195 -27.41 -26.09 19.89
N LYS A 196 -28.69 -25.66 19.79
CA LYS A 196 -29.59 -25.93 18.65
C LYS A 196 -29.49 -24.91 17.53
N LEU A 197 -28.53 -23.99 17.60
CA LEU A 197 -28.37 -22.94 16.59
C LEU A 197 -28.08 -23.56 15.22
N GLU A 198 -28.89 -23.20 14.23
CA GLU A 198 -28.77 -23.63 12.83
C GLU A 198 -28.06 -22.57 11.99
N THR A 199 -28.24 -21.28 12.29
CA THR A 199 -27.58 -20.19 11.58
C THR A 199 -26.99 -19.15 12.53
N LEU A 200 -25.71 -18.83 12.33
CA LEU A 200 -24.98 -17.80 13.07
C LEU A 200 -24.34 -16.83 12.08
N PHE A 201 -24.89 -15.62 11.97
CA PHE A 201 -24.42 -14.59 11.06
C PHE A 201 -23.85 -13.39 11.83
N LEU A 202 -22.53 -13.26 11.78
CA LEU A 202 -21.74 -12.27 12.53
C LEU A 202 -20.80 -11.48 11.60
N SER A 203 -21.09 -11.44 10.30
CA SER A 203 -20.29 -10.68 9.34
C SER A 203 -20.31 -9.17 9.66
N TYR A 204 -19.17 -8.50 9.55
CA TYR A 204 -19.00 -7.08 9.91
C TYR A 204 -19.29 -6.77 11.40
N VAL A 205 -19.10 -7.75 12.28
CA VAL A 205 -19.10 -7.59 13.75
C VAL A 205 -17.69 -7.78 14.27
N THR A 206 -17.15 -6.80 14.99
CA THR A 206 -15.81 -6.87 15.59
C THR A 206 -15.78 -7.90 16.71
N ILE A 207 -15.09 -9.02 16.48
CA ILE A 207 -14.81 -10.02 17.51
C ILE A 207 -13.37 -9.85 18.04
N SER A 208 -12.42 -9.55 17.14
CA SER A 208 -11.00 -9.29 17.46
C SER A 208 -10.41 -10.31 18.45
N SER A 209 -10.60 -11.60 18.17
CA SER A 209 -10.08 -12.70 18.99
C SER A 209 -9.91 -14.00 18.22
N THR A 210 -9.16 -14.94 18.80
CA THR A 210 -9.08 -16.34 18.36
C THR A 210 -10.40 -17.06 18.64
N LEU A 211 -10.91 -17.83 17.67
CA LEU A 211 -12.13 -18.61 17.86
C LEU A 211 -11.86 -19.85 18.74
N PRO A 212 -12.76 -20.19 19.67
CA PRO A 212 -12.59 -21.35 20.53
C PRO A 212 -12.98 -22.67 19.84
N ASP A 213 -12.27 -23.76 20.14
CA ASP A 213 -12.60 -25.11 19.63
C ASP A 213 -14.01 -25.57 19.98
N THR A 214 -14.58 -25.05 21.08
CA THR A 214 -15.96 -25.32 21.48
C THR A 214 -16.99 -24.89 20.44
N LEU A 215 -16.62 -24.07 19.44
CA LEU A 215 -17.50 -23.73 18.32
C LEU A 215 -17.96 -24.99 17.56
N ALA A 216 -17.14 -26.04 17.53
CA ALA A 216 -17.50 -27.34 16.96
C ALA A 216 -18.61 -28.09 17.74
N ASN A 217 -19.02 -27.58 18.91
CA ASN A 217 -20.14 -28.15 19.67
C ASN A 217 -21.52 -27.80 19.07
N LEU A 218 -21.59 -26.85 18.13
CA LEU A 218 -22.83 -26.46 17.45
C LEU A 218 -23.19 -27.45 16.34
N THR A 219 -23.51 -28.70 16.69
CA THR A 219 -23.77 -29.79 15.71
C THR A 219 -25.00 -29.56 14.82
N SER A 220 -25.91 -28.67 15.22
CA SER A 220 -27.07 -28.25 14.42
C SER A 220 -26.76 -27.19 13.37
N LEU A 221 -25.54 -26.61 13.37
CA LEU A 221 -25.19 -25.48 12.55
C LEU A 221 -25.16 -25.86 11.06
N LYS A 222 -25.93 -25.12 10.27
CA LYS A 222 -26.01 -25.21 8.81
C LYS A 222 -25.26 -24.10 8.12
N LYS A 223 -25.28 -22.89 8.70
CA LYS A 223 -24.61 -21.72 8.10
C LYS A 223 -23.88 -20.90 9.15
N LEU A 224 -22.61 -20.60 8.87
CA LEU A 224 -21.76 -19.75 9.69
C LEU A 224 -21.15 -18.65 8.82
N THR A 225 -21.37 -17.38 9.19
CA THR A 225 -20.71 -16.25 8.53
C THR A 225 -19.99 -15.38 9.54
N LEU A 226 -18.70 -15.19 9.29
CA LEU A 226 -17.76 -14.41 10.09
C LEU A 226 -16.94 -13.50 9.16
N HIS A 227 -17.54 -13.07 8.06
CA HIS A 227 -16.87 -12.24 7.07
C HIS A 227 -16.47 -10.91 7.70
N ASN A 228 -15.19 -10.54 7.60
CA ASN A 228 -14.68 -9.25 8.10
C ASN A 228 -15.00 -8.98 9.58
N SER A 229 -14.80 -10.01 10.42
CA SER A 229 -15.05 -9.96 11.87
C SER A 229 -13.78 -9.69 12.70
N GLU A 230 -12.69 -9.28 12.04
CA GLU A 230 -11.38 -8.99 12.62
C GLU A 230 -10.76 -10.18 13.38
N LEU A 231 -11.04 -11.41 12.92
CA LEU A 231 -10.51 -12.62 13.56
C LEU A 231 -9.00 -12.77 13.35
N TYR A 232 -8.31 -13.38 14.31
CA TYR A 232 -6.90 -13.74 14.20
C TYR A 232 -6.60 -15.11 14.85
N GLY A 233 -5.42 -15.67 14.57
CA GLY A 233 -4.99 -16.97 15.09
C GLY A 233 -5.55 -18.15 14.29
N GLU A 234 -5.47 -19.36 14.82
CA GLU A 234 -5.90 -20.59 14.11
C GLU A 234 -7.42 -20.80 14.13
N PHE A 235 -7.99 -21.19 12.99
CA PHE A 235 -9.39 -21.54 12.88
C PHE A 235 -9.67 -22.96 13.41
N PRO A 236 -10.72 -23.17 14.24
CA PRO A 236 -11.05 -24.47 14.80
C PRO A 236 -11.36 -25.54 13.74
N VAL A 237 -10.46 -26.51 13.58
CA VAL A 237 -10.55 -27.55 12.54
C VAL A 237 -11.82 -28.39 12.65
N GLY A 238 -12.34 -28.61 13.86
CA GLY A 238 -13.55 -29.40 14.11
C GLY A 238 -14.82 -28.80 13.47
N VAL A 239 -14.82 -27.51 13.12
CA VAL A 239 -15.96 -26.86 12.44
C VAL A 239 -16.13 -27.41 11.02
N PHE A 240 -15.05 -27.80 10.33
CA PHE A 240 -15.13 -28.40 9.00
C PHE A 240 -15.83 -29.77 8.99
N HIS A 241 -15.90 -30.44 10.15
CA HIS A 241 -16.50 -31.77 10.31
C HIS A 241 -17.92 -31.72 10.86
N LEU A 242 -18.52 -30.53 11.01
CA LEU A 242 -19.91 -30.39 11.43
C LEU A 242 -20.86 -31.07 10.42
N PRO A 243 -21.77 -31.95 10.89
CA PRO A 243 -22.51 -32.86 10.00
C PRO A 243 -23.52 -32.15 9.09
N ASN A 244 -24.04 -31.00 9.54
CA ASN A 244 -25.08 -30.25 8.84
C ASN A 244 -24.56 -28.98 8.17
N LEU A 245 -23.25 -28.68 8.25
CA LEU A 245 -22.72 -27.41 7.78
C LEU A 245 -22.71 -27.36 6.24
N GLU A 246 -23.51 -26.46 5.68
CA GLU A 246 -23.70 -26.27 4.24
C GLU A 246 -22.97 -25.04 3.71
N TYR A 247 -22.81 -24.01 4.55
CA TYR A 247 -22.27 -22.70 4.18
C TYR A 247 -21.31 -22.18 5.25
N LEU A 248 -20.04 -21.98 4.87
CA LEU A 248 -19.02 -21.38 5.71
C LEU A 248 -18.40 -20.17 5.00
N ASP A 249 -18.53 -18.99 5.58
CA ASP A 249 -17.95 -17.74 5.08
C ASP A 249 -17.03 -17.11 6.13
N LEU A 250 -15.72 -17.19 5.88
CA LEU A 250 -14.67 -16.63 6.75
C LEU A 250 -13.92 -15.47 6.07
N ARG A 251 -14.43 -14.98 4.94
CA ARG A 251 -13.67 -14.09 4.07
C ARG A 251 -13.26 -12.79 4.77
N TYR A 252 -12.19 -12.16 4.29
CA TYR A 252 -11.68 -10.88 4.81
C TYR A 252 -11.29 -10.91 6.30
N ASN A 253 -10.67 -12.00 6.73
CA ASN A 253 -9.98 -12.07 8.02
C ASN A 253 -8.50 -12.40 7.77
N PRO A 254 -7.67 -11.42 7.37
CA PRO A 254 -6.31 -11.67 6.89
C PRO A 254 -5.38 -12.29 7.95
N ASN A 255 -5.66 -12.06 9.24
CA ASN A 255 -4.89 -12.61 10.35
C ASN A 255 -5.42 -13.96 10.86
N LEU A 256 -6.51 -14.48 10.28
CA LEU A 256 -7.08 -15.79 10.61
C LEU A 256 -6.35 -16.86 9.80
N ASN A 257 -5.54 -17.65 10.49
CA ASN A 257 -4.79 -18.76 9.93
C ASN A 257 -5.59 -20.06 10.03
N GLY A 258 -5.17 -21.07 9.28
CA GLY A 258 -5.80 -22.38 9.29
C GLY A 258 -5.30 -23.25 8.15
N SER A 259 -5.57 -24.55 8.21
CA SER A 259 -5.37 -25.46 7.09
C SER A 259 -6.63 -26.30 6.86
N LEU A 260 -6.86 -26.72 5.62
CA LEU A 260 -7.98 -27.59 5.30
C LEU A 260 -7.69 -29.02 5.80
N PRO A 261 -8.58 -29.64 6.60
CA PRO A 261 -8.38 -31.00 7.07
C PRO A 261 -8.67 -32.03 5.97
N GLU A 262 -8.31 -33.28 6.24
CA GLU A 262 -8.81 -34.38 5.44
C GLU A 262 -10.33 -34.56 5.66
N PHE A 263 -11.07 -34.60 4.55
CA PHE A 263 -12.52 -34.76 4.53
C PHE A 263 -12.90 -36.25 4.46
N GLN A 264 -13.84 -36.67 5.32
CA GLN A 264 -14.45 -38.01 5.21
C GLN A 264 -15.76 -37.96 4.43
N SER A 265 -16.66 -37.08 4.83
CA SER A 265 -17.90 -36.70 4.14
C SER A 265 -18.34 -35.33 4.68
N SER A 266 -19.05 -34.53 3.89
CA SER A 266 -19.50 -33.20 4.30
C SER A 266 -20.73 -32.77 3.51
N SER A 267 -21.59 -31.99 4.16
CA SER A 267 -22.75 -31.32 3.56
C SER A 267 -22.39 -29.96 2.93
N LEU A 268 -21.10 -29.56 2.96
CA LEU A 268 -20.64 -28.26 2.48
C LEU A 268 -20.96 -28.07 0.99
N THR A 269 -21.76 -27.05 0.71
CA THR A 269 -22.09 -26.60 -0.65
C THR A 269 -21.26 -25.40 -1.08
N LYS A 270 -20.86 -24.56 -0.10
CA LYS A 270 -20.04 -23.36 -0.28
C LYS A 270 -19.03 -23.23 0.85
N LEU A 271 -17.76 -23.17 0.47
CA LEU A 271 -16.62 -22.89 1.34
C LEU A 271 -15.94 -21.62 0.81
N LEU A 272 -16.00 -20.54 1.60
CA LEU A 272 -15.51 -19.21 1.21
C LEU A 272 -14.44 -18.75 2.20
N LEU A 273 -13.17 -18.79 1.77
CA LEU A 273 -12.00 -18.46 2.59
C LEU A 273 -11.21 -17.26 2.07
N ASP A 274 -11.73 -16.56 1.06
CA ASP A 274 -11.14 -15.40 0.40
C ASP A 274 -10.46 -14.41 1.38
N LYS A 275 -9.23 -13.98 1.11
CA LYS A 275 -8.49 -13.01 1.94
C LYS A 275 -8.38 -13.44 3.41
N THR A 276 -7.88 -14.65 3.64
CA THR A 276 -7.53 -15.16 4.98
C THR A 276 -6.10 -15.67 5.01
N GLY A 277 -5.55 -15.89 6.21
CA GLY A 277 -4.24 -16.49 6.41
C GLY A 277 -4.20 -18.01 6.24
N PHE A 278 -5.25 -18.62 5.66
CA PHE A 278 -5.30 -20.08 5.45
C PHE A 278 -4.18 -20.55 4.52
N TYR A 279 -3.48 -21.62 4.91
CA TYR A 279 -2.28 -22.13 4.25
C TYR A 279 -2.31 -23.66 4.07
N GLY A 280 -1.28 -24.18 3.39
CA GLY A 280 -1.09 -25.61 3.18
C GLY A 280 -1.44 -26.07 1.76
N THR A 281 -1.49 -27.37 1.54
CA THR A 281 -1.91 -27.98 0.27
C THR A 281 -3.40 -28.27 0.26
N LEU A 282 -4.04 -28.29 -0.91
CA LEU A 282 -5.39 -28.84 -1.01
C LEU A 282 -5.35 -30.36 -0.72
N PRO A 283 -6.15 -30.85 0.25
CA PRO A 283 -6.11 -32.26 0.64
C PRO A 283 -6.68 -33.14 -0.49
N ILE A 284 -6.15 -34.35 -0.66
CA ILE A 284 -6.62 -35.29 -1.70
C ILE A 284 -8.09 -35.65 -1.47
N SER A 285 -8.53 -35.69 -0.22
CA SER A 285 -9.93 -35.93 0.14
C SER A 285 -10.91 -34.83 -0.30
N ILE A 286 -10.47 -33.68 -0.83
CA ILE A 286 -11.38 -32.65 -1.36
C ILE A 286 -12.34 -33.22 -2.42
N GLY A 287 -11.90 -34.24 -3.18
CA GLY A 287 -12.72 -34.98 -4.14
C GLY A 287 -13.89 -35.76 -3.53
N ARG A 288 -14.03 -35.81 -2.20
CA ARG A 288 -15.17 -36.41 -1.48
C ARG A 288 -16.29 -35.43 -1.16
N LEU A 289 -16.09 -34.13 -1.41
CA LEU A 289 -17.09 -33.08 -1.19
C LEU A 289 -18.15 -33.08 -2.32
N GLY A 290 -18.91 -34.17 -2.46
CA GLY A 290 -19.85 -34.40 -3.57
C GLY A 290 -20.99 -33.38 -3.69
N SER A 291 -21.24 -32.57 -2.66
CA SER A 291 -22.23 -31.48 -2.66
C SER A 291 -21.64 -30.11 -3.03
N LEU A 292 -20.33 -30.00 -3.20
CA LEU A 292 -19.65 -28.74 -3.47
C LEU A 292 -19.99 -28.25 -4.89
N ILE A 293 -20.56 -27.05 -4.99
CA ILE A 293 -20.93 -26.43 -6.27
C ILE A 293 -19.88 -25.40 -6.69
N SER A 294 -19.23 -24.75 -5.72
CA SER A 294 -18.20 -23.76 -5.96
C SER A 294 -17.08 -23.86 -4.93
N LEU A 295 -15.84 -23.78 -5.41
CA LEU A 295 -14.62 -23.68 -4.60
C LEU A 295 -14.02 -22.28 -4.79
N SER A 296 -14.04 -21.45 -3.73
CA SER A 296 -13.47 -20.10 -3.74
C SER A 296 -12.51 -19.92 -2.56
N ILE A 297 -11.23 -19.79 -2.86
CA ILE A 297 -10.15 -19.57 -1.89
C ILE A 297 -9.09 -18.54 -2.38
N PRO A 298 -9.47 -17.41 -3.00
CA PRO A 298 -8.51 -16.42 -3.46
C PRO A 298 -7.79 -15.68 -2.33
N ASP A 299 -6.63 -15.10 -2.62
CA ASP A 299 -5.87 -14.24 -1.68
C ASP A 299 -5.58 -14.95 -0.34
N CYS A 300 -5.17 -16.22 -0.41
CA CYS A 300 -4.80 -17.04 0.75
C CYS A 300 -3.30 -17.40 0.67
N HIS A 301 -2.86 -18.39 1.46
CA HIS A 301 -1.49 -18.89 1.50
C HIS A 301 -1.39 -20.38 1.09
N PHE A 302 -2.32 -20.88 0.28
CA PHE A 302 -2.25 -22.25 -0.22
C PHE A 302 -1.09 -22.43 -1.19
N PHE A 303 -0.48 -23.61 -1.20
CA PHE A 303 0.65 -23.96 -2.07
C PHE A 303 0.55 -25.41 -2.57
N GLY A 304 1.45 -25.79 -3.48
CA GLY A 304 1.53 -27.16 -3.98
C GLY A 304 0.69 -27.39 -5.24
N TYR A 305 0.23 -28.62 -5.46
CA TYR A 305 -0.49 -29.00 -6.68
C TYR A 305 -2.00 -29.07 -6.46
N ILE A 306 -2.79 -28.80 -7.50
CA ILE A 306 -4.23 -29.10 -7.46
C ILE A 306 -4.40 -30.63 -7.56
N PRO A 307 -4.97 -31.30 -6.54
CA PRO A 307 -5.07 -32.76 -6.53
C PRO A 307 -6.00 -33.26 -7.65
N SER A 308 -5.61 -34.36 -8.31
CA SER A 308 -6.38 -34.97 -9.40
C SER A 308 -7.77 -35.44 -8.98
N SER A 309 -7.96 -35.75 -7.68
CA SER A 309 -9.26 -36.09 -7.10
C SER A 309 -10.29 -34.98 -7.22
N LEU A 310 -9.89 -33.71 -7.45
CA LEU A 310 -10.81 -32.62 -7.72
C LEU A 310 -11.67 -32.88 -8.97
N ALA A 311 -11.14 -33.64 -9.94
CA ALA A 311 -11.87 -34.05 -11.14
C ALA A 311 -13.12 -34.91 -10.84
N ASN A 312 -13.22 -35.49 -9.64
CA ASN A 312 -14.39 -36.26 -9.21
C ASN A 312 -15.62 -35.36 -8.95
N LEU A 313 -15.42 -34.06 -8.73
CA LEU A 313 -16.49 -33.11 -8.38
C LEU A 313 -17.18 -32.56 -9.64
N THR A 314 -17.76 -33.45 -10.45
CA THR A 314 -18.34 -33.12 -11.77
C THR A 314 -19.54 -32.15 -11.73
N GLN A 315 -20.09 -31.88 -10.55
CA GLN A 315 -21.14 -30.89 -10.31
C GLN A 315 -20.62 -29.46 -10.12
N LEU A 316 -19.29 -29.26 -9.99
CA LEU A 316 -18.69 -27.93 -9.83
C LEU A 316 -19.05 -27.03 -11.02
N THR A 317 -19.53 -25.84 -10.70
CA THR A 317 -19.82 -24.78 -11.68
C THR A 317 -18.84 -23.62 -11.59
N GLY A 318 -18.16 -23.44 -10.44
CA GLY A 318 -17.20 -22.35 -10.27
C GLY A 318 -15.97 -22.71 -9.47
N ILE A 319 -14.79 -22.36 -9.98
CA ILE A 319 -13.50 -22.49 -9.30
C ILE A 319 -12.80 -21.13 -9.29
N ASN A 320 -12.44 -20.63 -8.11
CA ASN A 320 -11.62 -19.44 -7.91
C ASN A 320 -10.48 -19.73 -6.93
N LEU A 321 -9.26 -19.75 -7.46
CA LEU A 321 -8.01 -20.08 -6.75
C LEU A 321 -7.02 -18.91 -6.77
N ASN A 322 -7.47 -17.70 -7.12
CA ASN A 322 -6.61 -16.57 -7.42
C ASN A 322 -5.62 -16.24 -6.29
N ASN A 323 -4.44 -15.73 -6.65
CA ASN A 323 -3.47 -15.19 -5.69
C ASN A 323 -3.10 -16.18 -4.56
N ASN A 324 -2.59 -17.33 -4.96
CA ASN A 324 -2.04 -18.38 -4.10
C ASN A 324 -0.68 -18.83 -4.67
N LYS A 325 -0.09 -19.90 -4.13
CA LYS A 325 1.18 -20.48 -4.58
C LYS A 325 1.00 -21.87 -5.20
N PHE A 326 -0.11 -22.09 -5.92
CA PHE A 326 -0.32 -23.35 -6.64
C PHE A 326 0.64 -23.45 -7.82
N LYS A 327 1.15 -24.66 -8.07
CA LYS A 327 2.14 -24.96 -9.12
C LYS A 327 1.78 -26.23 -9.90
N GLY A 328 2.55 -26.53 -10.93
CA GLY A 328 2.34 -27.67 -11.84
C GLY A 328 1.34 -27.38 -12.96
N ASP A 329 0.97 -28.42 -13.70
CA ASP A 329 -0.08 -28.35 -14.73
C ASP A 329 -1.44 -28.79 -14.13
N PRO A 330 -2.46 -27.91 -14.09
CA PRO A 330 -3.77 -28.25 -13.53
C PRO A 330 -4.67 -29.05 -14.50
N SER A 331 -4.21 -29.36 -15.72
CA SER A 331 -5.02 -29.99 -16.77
C SER A 331 -5.68 -31.31 -16.32
N ALA A 332 -4.94 -32.19 -15.65
CA ALA A 332 -5.45 -33.47 -15.16
C ALA A 332 -6.60 -33.32 -14.15
N SER A 333 -6.60 -32.23 -13.39
CA SER A 333 -7.57 -31.97 -12.32
C SER A 333 -8.79 -31.19 -12.81
N LEU A 334 -8.62 -30.35 -13.83
CA LEU A 334 -9.64 -29.36 -14.24
C LEU A 334 -10.26 -29.62 -15.63
N ALA A 335 -9.54 -30.25 -16.57
CA ALA A 335 -9.97 -30.31 -17.97
C ALA A 335 -11.27 -31.12 -18.20
N ASN A 336 -11.65 -31.98 -17.26
CA ASN A 336 -12.85 -32.82 -17.34
C ASN A 336 -14.09 -32.22 -16.65
N LEU A 337 -13.96 -31.05 -16.00
CA LEU A 337 -15.07 -30.39 -15.30
C LEU A 337 -15.92 -29.55 -16.26
N THR A 338 -16.57 -30.20 -17.23
CA THR A 338 -17.26 -29.55 -18.37
C THR A 338 -18.51 -28.73 -18.00
N LYS A 339 -18.99 -28.83 -16.75
CA LYS A 339 -20.07 -27.98 -16.20
C LYS A 339 -19.56 -26.65 -15.64
N LEU A 340 -18.25 -26.41 -15.62
CA LEU A 340 -17.68 -25.14 -15.15
C LEU A 340 -18.18 -23.99 -16.02
N THR A 341 -18.73 -22.98 -15.35
CA THR A 341 -19.11 -21.69 -15.92
C THR A 341 -18.11 -20.60 -15.52
N ILE A 342 -17.39 -20.76 -14.41
CA ILE A 342 -16.36 -19.81 -13.94
C ILE A 342 -15.08 -20.58 -13.61
N LEU A 343 -13.96 -20.14 -14.21
CA LEU A 343 -12.62 -20.63 -13.90
C LEU A 343 -11.68 -19.44 -13.69
N SER A 344 -11.10 -19.37 -12.49
CA SER A 344 -10.21 -18.30 -12.07
C SER A 344 -9.00 -18.91 -11.35
N VAL A 345 -7.83 -18.81 -11.98
CA VAL A 345 -6.56 -19.42 -11.54
C VAL A 345 -5.41 -18.40 -11.55
N ALA A 346 -5.75 -17.12 -11.58
CA ALA A 346 -4.81 -16.02 -11.72
C ALA A 346 -3.83 -15.94 -10.54
N LEU A 347 -2.70 -15.26 -10.75
CA LEU A 347 -1.70 -14.98 -9.69
C LEU A 347 -1.27 -16.27 -8.96
N ASN A 348 -0.91 -17.30 -9.71
CA ASN A 348 -0.38 -18.58 -9.19
C ASN A 348 0.90 -18.96 -9.96
N GLU A 349 1.63 -19.94 -9.45
CA GLU A 349 2.91 -20.43 -10.00
C GLU A 349 2.75 -21.62 -10.96
N PHE A 350 1.62 -21.71 -11.68
CA PHE A 350 1.39 -22.81 -12.61
C PHE A 350 2.45 -22.86 -13.72
N THR A 351 2.99 -24.05 -13.94
CA THR A 351 3.95 -24.33 -15.01
C THR A 351 3.16 -24.95 -16.16
N ILE A 352 2.66 -24.11 -17.06
CA ILE A 352 1.80 -24.53 -18.16
C ILE A 352 2.63 -24.54 -19.45
N GLU A 353 2.84 -25.71 -20.04
CA GLU A 353 3.39 -25.80 -21.41
C GLU A 353 2.37 -25.30 -22.44
N THR A 354 1.08 -25.63 -22.25
CA THR A 354 -0.04 -25.11 -23.06
C THR A 354 -1.36 -25.09 -22.27
N ILE A 355 -2.08 -23.96 -22.27
CA ILE A 355 -3.40 -23.82 -21.63
C ILE A 355 -4.56 -24.23 -22.55
N SER A 356 -4.26 -24.86 -23.69
CA SER A 356 -5.23 -25.18 -24.74
C SER A 356 -6.40 -26.06 -24.27
N TRP A 357 -6.23 -26.86 -23.22
CA TRP A 357 -7.26 -27.70 -22.62
C TRP A 357 -8.48 -26.91 -22.10
N VAL A 358 -8.32 -25.63 -21.76
CA VAL A 358 -9.43 -24.76 -21.35
C VAL A 358 -10.49 -24.64 -22.45
N GLY A 359 -10.09 -24.75 -23.72
CA GLY A 359 -11.01 -24.78 -24.86
C GLY A 359 -11.98 -25.98 -24.88
N ARG A 360 -11.80 -26.98 -23.99
CA ARG A 360 -12.75 -28.09 -23.78
C ARG A 360 -13.92 -27.71 -22.86
N LEU A 361 -13.80 -26.62 -22.10
CA LEU A 361 -14.79 -26.15 -21.14
C LEU A 361 -15.77 -25.17 -21.82
N SER A 362 -16.53 -25.65 -22.81
CA SER A 362 -17.39 -24.82 -23.65
C SER A 362 -18.53 -24.11 -22.92
N SER A 363 -18.86 -24.53 -21.69
CA SER A 363 -19.84 -23.89 -20.80
C SER A 363 -19.30 -22.65 -20.07
N LEU A 364 -18.02 -22.31 -20.24
CA LEU A 364 -17.40 -21.17 -19.55
C LEU A 364 -18.04 -19.84 -19.96
N ILE A 365 -18.45 -19.10 -18.94
CA ILE A 365 -18.94 -17.73 -18.99
C ILE A 365 -17.83 -16.78 -18.52
N GLY A 366 -16.99 -17.18 -17.57
CA GLY A 366 -15.87 -16.38 -17.08
C GLY A 366 -14.56 -17.15 -16.98
N LEU A 367 -13.49 -16.56 -17.53
CA LEU A 367 -12.13 -17.07 -17.49
C LEU A 367 -11.16 -15.99 -17.01
N ASP A 368 -10.49 -16.22 -15.88
CA ASP A 368 -9.39 -15.40 -15.38
C ASP A 368 -8.11 -16.24 -15.26
N ILE A 369 -7.14 -15.91 -16.10
CA ILE A 369 -5.81 -16.55 -16.17
C ILE A 369 -4.71 -15.51 -16.00
N SER A 370 -5.04 -14.37 -15.39
CA SER A 370 -4.11 -13.25 -15.21
C SER A 370 -2.87 -13.64 -14.40
N SER A 371 -1.70 -13.11 -14.72
CA SER A 371 -0.44 -13.42 -14.04
C SER A 371 -0.08 -14.92 -14.03
N VAL A 372 -0.59 -15.70 -14.99
CA VAL A 372 -0.15 -17.07 -15.25
C VAL A 372 0.70 -17.07 -16.52
N LYS A 373 1.81 -17.80 -16.54
CA LYS A 373 2.68 -17.91 -17.73
C LYS A 373 2.04 -18.84 -18.77
N ILE A 374 1.12 -18.32 -19.58
CA ILE A 374 0.35 -19.14 -20.54
C ILE A 374 1.04 -19.38 -21.89
N GLY A 375 2.19 -18.75 -22.14
CA GLY A 375 2.98 -18.89 -23.37
C GLY A 375 3.01 -17.61 -24.23
N SER A 376 3.45 -17.73 -25.48
CA SER A 376 3.59 -16.58 -26.39
C SER A 376 2.27 -16.07 -26.96
N ASP A 377 1.27 -16.93 -27.19
CA ASP A 377 0.08 -16.59 -27.95
C ASP A 377 -1.21 -17.03 -27.24
N ILE A 378 -2.33 -16.35 -27.52
CA ILE A 378 -3.65 -16.77 -27.06
C ILE A 378 -4.08 -18.01 -27.87
N PRO A 379 -4.35 -19.18 -27.24
CA PRO A 379 -4.60 -20.42 -27.97
C PRO A 379 -5.84 -20.36 -28.88
N LEU A 380 -5.75 -20.93 -30.09
CA LEU A 380 -6.90 -21.04 -31.02
C LEU A 380 -8.08 -21.80 -30.40
N SER A 381 -7.84 -22.73 -29.47
CA SER A 381 -8.91 -23.49 -28.82
C SER A 381 -9.87 -22.61 -28.02
N PHE A 382 -9.47 -21.37 -27.66
CA PHE A 382 -10.35 -20.42 -26.98
C PHE A 382 -11.46 -19.90 -27.90
N ALA A 383 -11.33 -20.03 -29.22
CA ALA A 383 -12.40 -19.72 -30.16
C ALA A 383 -13.65 -20.60 -29.93
N ASN A 384 -13.52 -21.75 -29.25
CA ASN A 384 -14.65 -22.61 -28.89
C ASN A 384 -15.50 -22.06 -27.72
N LEU A 385 -14.99 -21.08 -26.97
CA LEU A 385 -15.63 -20.54 -25.76
C LEU A 385 -16.69 -19.47 -26.12
N THR A 386 -17.69 -19.85 -26.90
CA THR A 386 -18.69 -18.91 -27.45
C THR A 386 -19.65 -18.32 -26.42
N GLN A 387 -19.73 -18.90 -25.21
CA GLN A 387 -20.53 -18.41 -24.09
C GLN A 387 -19.80 -17.37 -23.23
N LEU A 388 -18.53 -17.09 -23.53
CA LEU A 388 -17.66 -16.28 -22.70
C LEU A 388 -18.16 -14.83 -22.63
N GLN A 389 -18.36 -14.35 -21.40
CA GLN A 389 -18.71 -12.98 -21.04
C GLN A 389 -17.53 -12.27 -20.38
N PHE A 390 -16.66 -12.99 -19.68
CA PHE A 390 -15.48 -12.43 -19.01
C PHE A 390 -14.21 -13.16 -19.46
N LEU A 391 -13.25 -12.41 -19.99
CA LEU A 391 -11.91 -12.90 -20.32
C LEU A 391 -10.85 -11.95 -19.74
N SER A 392 -10.05 -12.46 -18.81
CA SER A 392 -8.87 -11.76 -18.30
C SER A 392 -7.62 -12.61 -18.44
N ALA A 393 -6.61 -12.05 -19.11
CA ALA A 393 -5.26 -12.59 -19.22
C ALA A 393 -4.22 -11.49 -18.97
N LYS A 394 -4.53 -10.57 -18.04
CA LYS A 394 -3.63 -9.48 -17.65
C LYS A 394 -2.29 -10.04 -17.18
N ASN A 395 -1.16 -9.41 -17.52
CA ASN A 395 0.16 -9.79 -16.99
C ASN A 395 0.55 -11.27 -17.22
N SER A 396 0.11 -11.86 -18.34
CA SER A 396 0.28 -13.31 -18.61
C SER A 396 1.46 -13.61 -19.56
N ASN A 397 2.33 -12.63 -19.78
CA ASN A 397 3.50 -12.70 -20.67
C ASN A 397 3.18 -13.09 -22.12
N ILE A 398 2.00 -12.70 -22.60
CA ILE A 398 1.57 -12.93 -23.98
C ILE A 398 2.35 -11.98 -24.90
N LYS A 399 2.89 -12.49 -26.01
CA LYS A 399 3.76 -11.77 -26.94
C LYS A 399 3.16 -11.65 -28.35
N GLY A 400 2.17 -12.46 -28.71
CA GLY A 400 1.55 -12.47 -30.03
C GLY A 400 0.70 -11.24 -30.35
N GLU A 401 -0.03 -11.32 -31.47
CA GLU A 401 -1.08 -10.37 -31.81
C GLU A 401 -2.41 -10.76 -31.14
N ILE A 402 -3.35 -9.81 -31.05
CA ILE A 402 -4.72 -10.10 -30.61
C ILE A 402 -5.45 -10.85 -31.73
N PRO A 403 -5.88 -12.12 -31.54
CA PRO A 403 -6.49 -12.88 -32.62
C PRO A 403 -7.84 -12.32 -33.06
N SER A 404 -8.12 -12.35 -34.37
CA SER A 404 -9.36 -11.82 -34.94
C SER A 404 -10.64 -12.53 -34.45
N TRP A 405 -10.55 -13.79 -34.06
CA TRP A 405 -11.68 -14.56 -33.54
C TRP A 405 -12.22 -14.01 -32.21
N ILE A 406 -11.45 -13.21 -31.45
CA ILE A 406 -11.95 -12.53 -30.25
C ILE A 406 -13.13 -11.61 -30.59
N MET A 407 -13.11 -11.00 -31.77
CA MET A 407 -14.19 -10.13 -32.25
C MET A 407 -15.49 -10.88 -32.58
N ASN A 408 -15.44 -12.22 -32.63
CA ASN A 408 -16.60 -13.08 -32.84
C ASN A 408 -17.23 -13.55 -31.52
N LEU A 409 -16.62 -13.26 -30.36
CA LEU A 409 -17.17 -13.58 -29.04
C LEU A 409 -18.23 -12.54 -28.64
N THR A 410 -19.37 -12.53 -29.32
CA THR A 410 -20.41 -11.48 -29.18
C THR A 410 -21.07 -11.40 -27.81
N ASN A 411 -20.87 -12.39 -26.94
CA ASN A 411 -21.31 -12.38 -25.55
C ASN A 411 -20.36 -11.63 -24.60
N LEU A 412 -19.17 -11.24 -25.06
CA LEU A 412 -18.13 -10.66 -24.22
C LEU A 412 -18.56 -9.32 -23.62
N VAL A 413 -18.46 -9.25 -22.29
CA VAL A 413 -18.75 -8.10 -21.42
C VAL A 413 -17.46 -7.47 -20.91
N VAL A 414 -16.45 -8.28 -20.61
CA VAL A 414 -15.15 -7.85 -20.11
C VAL A 414 -14.03 -8.47 -20.93
N LEU A 415 -13.14 -7.62 -21.44
CA LEU A 415 -11.88 -8.04 -22.05
C LEU A 415 -10.72 -7.33 -21.36
N ASN A 416 -9.89 -8.08 -20.65
CA ASN A 416 -8.70 -7.56 -19.99
C ASN A 416 -7.44 -8.28 -20.51
N LEU A 417 -6.67 -7.56 -21.32
CA LEU A 417 -5.42 -8.04 -21.91
C LEU A 417 -4.22 -7.14 -21.51
N GLY A 418 -4.39 -6.30 -20.49
CA GLY A 418 -3.36 -5.35 -20.09
C GLY A 418 -2.07 -5.98 -19.57
N PHE A 419 -0.99 -5.21 -19.51
CA PHE A 419 0.32 -5.61 -18.96
C PHE A 419 0.93 -6.84 -19.66
N ASN A 420 0.77 -6.95 -20.98
CA ASN A 420 1.39 -8.00 -21.77
C ASN A 420 2.44 -7.42 -22.72
N SER A 421 2.95 -8.23 -23.64
CA SER A 421 3.81 -7.80 -24.75
C SER A 421 3.08 -7.94 -26.09
N LEU A 422 1.76 -7.77 -26.10
CA LEU A 422 0.95 -7.85 -27.32
C LEU A 422 1.41 -6.77 -28.28
N HIS A 423 1.54 -7.14 -29.55
CA HIS A 423 1.92 -6.22 -30.63
C HIS A 423 0.93 -6.33 -31.79
N GLY A 424 1.21 -5.60 -32.86
CA GLY A 424 0.34 -5.51 -34.02
C GLY A 424 -0.40 -4.18 -34.09
N LYS A 425 -1.03 -3.96 -35.23
CA LYS A 425 -1.76 -2.73 -35.54
C LYS A 425 -3.26 -2.99 -35.39
N LEU A 426 -3.94 -2.20 -34.57
CA LEU A 426 -5.33 -2.44 -34.20
C LEU A 426 -6.19 -1.17 -34.35
N GLU A 427 -7.27 -1.31 -35.11
CA GLU A 427 -8.30 -0.29 -35.26
C GLU A 427 -9.30 -0.41 -34.12
N LEU A 428 -9.44 0.65 -33.30
CA LEU A 428 -10.27 0.63 -32.09
C LEU A 428 -11.77 0.41 -32.40
N ASP A 429 -12.23 0.88 -33.57
CA ASP A 429 -13.62 0.70 -34.03
C ASP A 429 -14.00 -0.79 -34.17
N THR A 430 -13.03 -1.71 -34.28
CA THR A 430 -13.30 -3.15 -34.37
C THR A 430 -13.99 -3.72 -33.13
N PHE A 431 -13.75 -3.14 -31.95
CA PHE A 431 -14.41 -3.55 -30.70
C PHE A 431 -15.89 -3.19 -30.65
N LEU A 432 -16.36 -2.27 -31.50
CA LEU A 432 -17.79 -1.93 -31.59
C LEU A 432 -18.66 -3.10 -32.08
N LYS A 433 -18.04 -4.15 -32.66
CA LYS A 433 -18.71 -5.42 -32.97
C LYS A 433 -19.20 -6.16 -31.72
N LEU A 434 -18.53 -5.96 -30.58
CA LEU A 434 -18.84 -6.58 -29.30
C LEU A 434 -19.88 -5.74 -28.55
N LYS A 435 -21.15 -5.84 -28.96
CA LYS A 435 -22.24 -4.97 -28.47
C LYS A 435 -22.49 -5.02 -26.95
N LYS A 436 -22.07 -6.08 -26.26
CA LYS A 436 -22.21 -6.25 -24.81
C LYS A 436 -20.98 -5.81 -24.01
N LEU A 437 -19.91 -5.38 -24.68
CA LEU A 437 -18.64 -5.05 -24.04
C LEU A 437 -18.80 -3.80 -23.16
N LEU A 438 -18.58 -3.95 -21.86
CA LEU A 438 -18.62 -2.88 -20.86
C LEU A 438 -17.22 -2.46 -20.42
N PHE A 439 -16.27 -3.38 -20.36
CA PHE A 439 -14.89 -3.13 -19.90
C PHE A 439 -13.88 -3.58 -20.95
N LEU A 440 -12.99 -2.67 -21.33
CA LEU A 440 -11.85 -2.94 -22.21
C LEU A 440 -10.55 -2.41 -21.61
N ASN A 441 -9.61 -3.32 -21.36
CA ASN A 441 -8.25 -2.98 -20.94
C ASN A 441 -7.23 -3.56 -21.93
N LEU A 442 -6.49 -2.67 -22.58
CA LEU A 442 -5.34 -2.99 -23.45
C LEU A 442 -4.04 -2.34 -22.95
N ALA A 443 -4.05 -1.76 -21.75
CA ALA A 443 -2.97 -0.99 -21.16
C ALA A 443 -1.64 -1.73 -21.11
N PHE A 444 -0.51 -1.02 -21.13
CA PHE A 444 0.84 -1.59 -21.00
C PHE A 444 1.08 -2.75 -21.98
N ASN A 445 0.89 -2.50 -23.27
CA ASN A 445 1.21 -3.39 -24.38
C ASN A 445 2.03 -2.65 -25.45
N LYS A 446 2.48 -3.36 -26.48
CA LYS A 446 3.23 -2.81 -27.63
C LYS A 446 2.33 -2.60 -28.86
N LEU A 447 1.04 -2.32 -28.64
CA LEU A 447 0.05 -2.18 -29.69
C LEU A 447 0.19 -0.82 -30.38
N SER A 448 0.00 -0.80 -31.71
CA SER A 448 -0.19 0.43 -32.47
C SER A 448 -1.68 0.67 -32.65
N LEU A 449 -2.27 1.48 -31.77
CA LEU A 449 -3.69 1.80 -31.78
C LEU A 449 -4.00 3.02 -32.66
N TYR A 450 -5.11 2.99 -33.39
CA TYR A 450 -5.62 4.13 -34.13
C TYR A 450 -7.14 4.12 -34.18
N SER A 451 -7.74 5.31 -34.27
CA SER A 451 -9.19 5.47 -34.46
C SER A 451 -9.56 5.10 -35.90
N GLY A 452 -10.69 4.43 -36.11
CA GLY A 452 -11.18 4.10 -37.44
C GLY A 452 -11.84 5.27 -38.17
N LYS A 453 -12.29 5.04 -39.40
CA LYS A 453 -12.94 6.06 -40.25
C LYS A 453 -14.42 6.28 -39.90
N SER A 454 -14.96 5.66 -38.84
CA SER A 454 -16.38 5.77 -38.50
C SER A 454 -16.70 7.13 -37.88
N SER A 455 -16.78 8.15 -38.73
CA SER A 455 -17.55 9.35 -38.45
C SER A 455 -19.03 9.02 -38.65
N SER A 456 -19.85 9.18 -37.61
CA SER A 456 -21.30 9.48 -37.68
C SER A 456 -22.34 8.34 -37.76
N HIS A 457 -22.30 7.34 -36.89
CA HIS A 457 -23.53 6.61 -36.52
C HIS A 457 -23.64 6.51 -34.99
N ARG A 458 -24.83 6.83 -34.43
CA ARG A 458 -25.13 6.58 -33.01
C ARG A 458 -24.73 5.15 -32.71
N THR A 459 -23.76 4.99 -31.81
CA THR A 459 -23.23 3.67 -31.46
C THR A 459 -24.16 3.00 -30.46
N ASP A 460 -24.53 1.74 -30.71
CA ASP A 460 -25.22 0.87 -29.74
C ASP A 460 -24.25 0.31 -28.68
N SER A 461 -22.97 0.74 -28.70
CA SER A 461 -21.92 0.26 -27.80
C SER A 461 -22.16 0.70 -26.36
N GLN A 462 -21.88 -0.22 -25.42
CA GLN A 462 -22.12 -0.05 -23.99
C GLN A 462 -20.83 0.06 -23.17
N ILE A 463 -19.68 0.36 -23.80
CA ILE A 463 -18.40 0.47 -23.08
C ILE A 463 -18.50 1.56 -22.01
N GLN A 464 -18.37 1.13 -20.76
CA GLN A 464 -18.38 1.96 -19.56
C GLN A 464 -16.96 2.26 -19.07
N ILE A 465 -16.04 1.31 -19.19
CA ILE A 465 -14.67 1.45 -18.69
C ILE A 465 -13.67 1.16 -19.82
N LEU A 466 -12.81 2.15 -20.09
CA LEU A 466 -11.76 2.06 -21.10
C LEU A 466 -10.39 2.37 -20.47
N GLN A 467 -9.49 1.38 -20.51
CA GLN A 467 -8.12 1.48 -20.02
C GLN A 467 -7.11 1.28 -21.16
N LEU A 468 -6.43 2.36 -21.53
CA LEU A 468 -5.43 2.42 -22.61
C LEU A 468 -4.13 3.10 -22.14
N ASP A 469 -3.76 2.85 -20.90
CA ASP A 469 -2.53 3.34 -20.28
C ASP A 469 -1.30 2.84 -21.08
N SER A 470 -0.26 3.65 -21.23
CA SER A 470 1.00 3.25 -21.90
C SER A 470 0.79 2.60 -23.28
N CYS A 471 -0.06 3.20 -24.12
CA CYS A 471 -0.41 2.71 -25.45
C CYS A 471 0.10 3.62 -26.58
N ASN A 472 1.02 4.54 -26.28
CA ASN A 472 1.59 5.52 -27.22
C ASN A 472 0.55 6.40 -27.95
N LEU A 473 -0.59 6.68 -27.30
CA LEU A 473 -1.64 7.52 -27.86
C LEU A 473 -1.20 8.99 -27.90
N VAL A 474 -1.45 9.69 -29.01
CA VAL A 474 -1.17 11.13 -29.18
C VAL A 474 -2.41 12.01 -29.02
N GLU A 475 -3.59 11.41 -29.08
CA GLU A 475 -4.89 12.07 -28.93
C GLU A 475 -5.87 11.13 -28.23
N ILE A 476 -6.93 11.69 -27.63
CA ILE A 476 -8.03 10.90 -27.09
C ILE A 476 -8.79 10.27 -28.27
N PRO A 477 -8.93 8.92 -28.32
CA PRO A 477 -9.56 8.24 -29.44
C PRO A 477 -10.97 8.76 -29.75
N THR A 478 -11.30 8.95 -31.03
CA THR A 478 -12.58 9.58 -31.41
C THR A 478 -13.77 8.62 -31.39
N PHE A 479 -13.54 7.31 -31.40
CA PHE A 479 -14.61 6.29 -31.37
C PHE A 479 -15.47 6.36 -30.10
N ILE A 480 -14.93 6.88 -28.99
CA ILE A 480 -15.68 7.07 -27.74
C ILE A 480 -16.55 8.34 -27.72
N ARG A 481 -16.46 9.20 -28.75
CA ARG A 481 -17.17 10.50 -28.79
C ARG A 481 -18.67 10.37 -28.56
N ASP A 482 -19.29 9.35 -29.14
CA ASP A 482 -20.75 9.18 -29.13
C ASP A 482 -21.23 8.17 -28.05
N MET A 483 -20.33 7.62 -27.22
CA MET A 483 -20.66 6.68 -26.13
C MET A 483 -21.23 7.39 -24.88
N VAL A 484 -22.54 7.34 -24.69
CA VAL A 484 -23.21 8.11 -23.62
C VAL A 484 -22.97 7.49 -22.23
N ASP A 485 -22.74 6.19 -22.15
CA ASP A 485 -22.59 5.45 -20.88
C ASP A 485 -21.13 5.31 -20.41
N LEU A 486 -20.19 6.08 -20.95
CA LEU A 486 -18.77 6.00 -20.55
C LEU A 486 -18.58 6.54 -19.12
N GLU A 487 -18.22 5.66 -18.20
CA GLU A 487 -18.04 5.96 -16.77
C GLU A 487 -16.58 6.21 -16.40
N PHE A 488 -15.63 5.42 -16.91
CA PHE A 488 -14.21 5.56 -16.58
C PHE A 488 -13.34 5.58 -17.84
N LEU A 489 -12.51 6.61 -17.95
CA LEU A 489 -11.54 6.78 -19.02
C LEU A 489 -10.13 6.91 -18.41
N MET A 490 -9.31 5.87 -18.62
CA MET A 490 -7.94 5.80 -18.12
C MET A 490 -6.96 5.79 -19.29
N LEU A 491 -6.21 6.89 -19.41
CA LEU A 491 -5.24 7.15 -20.48
C LEU A 491 -3.85 7.58 -19.96
N PRO A 492 -3.37 7.18 -18.77
CA PRO A 492 -2.10 7.69 -18.28
C PRO A 492 -0.89 7.14 -19.02
N ASN A 493 0.25 7.82 -18.90
CA ASN A 493 1.50 7.45 -19.55
C ASN A 493 1.35 7.35 -21.09
N ASN A 494 0.68 8.33 -21.69
CA ASN A 494 0.56 8.47 -23.13
C ASN A 494 1.19 9.80 -23.56
N ASN A 495 1.06 10.15 -24.84
CA ASN A 495 1.63 11.35 -25.44
C ASN A 495 0.54 12.36 -25.85
N ILE A 496 -0.59 12.39 -25.13
CA ILE A 496 -1.76 13.22 -25.43
C ILE A 496 -1.47 14.69 -25.11
N THR A 497 -1.82 15.59 -26.03
CA THR A 497 -1.48 17.03 -25.94
C THR A 497 -2.66 17.95 -25.65
N SER A 498 -3.90 17.50 -25.90
CA SER A 498 -5.11 18.30 -25.68
C SER A 498 -6.33 17.45 -25.34
N ILE A 499 -7.29 18.06 -24.64
CA ILE A 499 -8.59 17.45 -24.31
C ILE A 499 -9.66 18.05 -25.24
N PRO A 500 -10.41 17.23 -25.99
CA PRO A 500 -11.39 17.74 -26.95
C PRO A 500 -12.68 18.21 -26.26
N ASN A 501 -13.28 19.28 -26.77
CA ASN A 501 -14.46 19.93 -26.17
C ASN A 501 -15.70 19.03 -26.02
N TRP A 502 -15.83 17.98 -26.85
CA TRP A 502 -16.95 17.04 -26.74
C TRP A 502 -16.87 16.18 -25.47
N LEU A 503 -15.69 16.02 -24.86
CA LEU A 503 -15.51 15.22 -23.65
C LEU A 503 -16.26 15.83 -22.46
N TRP A 504 -16.33 17.16 -22.40
CA TRP A 504 -17.06 17.90 -21.35
C TRP A 504 -18.57 17.66 -21.35
N LYS A 505 -19.12 16.96 -22.35
CA LYS A 505 -20.54 16.59 -22.43
C LYS A 505 -20.84 15.18 -21.90
N LYS A 506 -19.84 14.46 -21.39
CA LYS A 506 -19.97 13.10 -20.85
C LYS A 506 -20.48 13.13 -19.40
N GLU A 507 -21.77 13.37 -19.20
CA GLU A 507 -22.36 13.50 -17.85
C GLU A 507 -22.26 12.23 -17.00
N SER A 508 -22.11 11.06 -17.60
CA SER A 508 -21.92 9.75 -16.95
C SER A 508 -20.50 9.50 -16.44
N LEU A 509 -19.52 10.34 -16.84
CA LEU A 509 -18.12 10.13 -16.51
C LEU A 509 -17.89 10.29 -15.00
N GLN A 510 -17.51 9.19 -14.36
CA GLN A 510 -17.16 9.06 -12.95
C GLN A 510 -15.65 9.15 -12.72
N GLY A 511 -14.83 8.65 -13.63
CA GLY A 511 -13.36 8.70 -13.50
C GLY A 511 -12.71 9.20 -14.78
N PHE A 512 -11.88 10.24 -14.64
CA PHE A 512 -11.07 10.77 -15.73
C PHE A 512 -9.60 10.85 -15.31
N VAL A 513 -8.81 9.88 -15.80
CA VAL A 513 -7.41 9.69 -15.43
C VAL A 513 -6.53 9.82 -16.68
N VAL A 514 -5.76 10.89 -16.75
CA VAL A 514 -4.92 11.26 -17.90
C VAL A 514 -3.57 11.83 -17.42
N ASN A 515 -3.09 11.33 -16.28
CA ASN A 515 -1.80 11.74 -15.75
C ASN A 515 -0.61 11.24 -16.58
N HIS A 516 0.55 11.87 -16.41
CA HIS A 516 1.78 11.56 -17.17
C HIS A 516 1.53 11.62 -18.68
N ASN A 517 1.02 12.76 -19.14
CA ASN A 517 0.82 13.09 -20.55
C ASN A 517 1.47 14.44 -20.87
N SER A 518 1.24 14.97 -22.07
CA SER A 518 1.76 16.26 -22.52
C SER A 518 0.67 17.33 -22.64
N LEU A 519 -0.39 17.26 -21.82
CA LEU A 519 -1.51 18.21 -21.90
C LEU A 519 -1.02 19.64 -21.62
N THR A 520 -1.46 20.59 -22.44
CA THR A 520 -1.09 22.02 -22.31
C THR A 520 -2.33 22.91 -22.22
N GLY A 521 -2.13 24.18 -21.85
CA GLY A 521 -3.21 25.16 -21.74
C GLY A 521 -3.90 25.13 -20.37
N GLU A 522 -5.04 25.84 -20.26
CA GLU A 522 -5.80 25.94 -19.02
C GLU A 522 -6.80 24.79 -18.84
N ILE A 523 -7.12 24.46 -17.59
CA ILE A 523 -8.22 23.55 -17.27
C ILE A 523 -9.54 24.25 -17.62
N ASN A 524 -10.19 23.80 -18.69
CA ASN A 524 -11.43 24.40 -19.18
C ASN A 524 -12.54 24.32 -18.11
N PRO A 525 -13.20 25.43 -17.73
CA PRO A 525 -14.31 25.41 -16.77
C PRO A 525 -15.50 24.53 -17.20
N SER A 526 -15.57 24.09 -18.45
CA SER A 526 -16.56 23.10 -18.88
C SER A 526 -16.38 21.74 -18.21
N ILE A 527 -15.24 21.48 -17.54
CA ILE A 527 -15.06 20.30 -16.68
C ILE A 527 -16.15 20.20 -15.60
N CYS A 528 -16.73 21.33 -15.19
CA CYS A 528 -17.83 21.39 -14.23
C CYS A 528 -19.14 20.74 -14.74
N ASN A 529 -19.24 20.44 -16.04
CA ASN A 529 -20.38 19.74 -16.60
C ASN A 529 -20.37 18.23 -16.27
N LEU A 530 -19.23 17.68 -15.88
CA LEU A 530 -19.04 16.26 -15.57
C LEU A 530 -19.57 15.91 -14.18
N LYS A 531 -20.86 16.13 -13.91
CA LYS A 531 -21.46 16.09 -12.56
C LYS A 531 -21.28 14.76 -11.81
N SER A 532 -21.08 13.65 -12.52
CA SER A 532 -20.88 12.32 -11.93
C SER A 532 -19.43 12.05 -11.51
N LEU A 533 -18.50 12.96 -11.76
CA LEU A 533 -17.07 12.77 -11.52
C LEU A 533 -16.78 12.51 -10.04
N THR A 534 -16.16 11.37 -9.79
CA THR A 534 -15.68 10.86 -8.50
C THR A 534 -14.16 10.93 -8.41
N GLU A 535 -13.46 10.72 -9.53
CA GLU A 535 -12.01 10.74 -9.61
C GLU A 535 -11.55 11.59 -10.80
N LEU A 536 -10.69 12.56 -10.51
CA LEU A 536 -10.04 13.41 -11.50
C LEU A 536 -8.53 13.38 -11.26
N ASP A 537 -7.78 12.80 -12.19
CA ASP A 537 -6.32 12.81 -12.18
C ASP A 537 -5.77 13.41 -13.48
N LEU A 538 -5.26 14.63 -13.35
CA LEU A 538 -4.57 15.38 -14.40
C LEU A 538 -3.08 15.58 -14.05
N SER A 539 -2.54 14.82 -13.09
CA SER A 539 -1.19 15.01 -12.57
C SER A 539 -0.10 14.81 -13.64
N PHE A 540 1.08 15.40 -13.43
CA PHE A 540 2.24 15.28 -14.30
C PHE A 540 1.92 15.58 -15.77
N ASN A 541 1.37 16.77 -15.99
CA ASN A 541 1.10 17.35 -17.30
C ASN A 541 1.72 18.75 -17.37
N ASN A 542 1.43 19.50 -18.43
CA ASN A 542 1.92 20.87 -18.63
C ASN A 542 0.77 21.89 -18.59
N LEU A 543 -0.26 21.63 -17.77
CA LEU A 543 -1.43 22.49 -17.61
C LEU A 543 -1.07 23.76 -16.84
N SER A 544 -1.65 24.90 -17.23
CA SER A 544 -1.41 26.22 -16.63
C SER A 544 -2.73 26.89 -16.23
N GLY A 545 -2.66 28.14 -15.75
CA GLY A 545 -3.84 28.90 -15.33
C GLY A 545 -4.33 28.50 -13.94
N ASN A 546 -5.58 28.85 -13.62
CA ASN A 546 -6.15 28.67 -12.28
C ASN A 546 -6.89 27.33 -12.16
N VAL A 547 -6.97 26.79 -10.94
CA VAL A 547 -7.87 25.68 -10.62
C VAL A 547 -9.33 26.18 -10.71
N PRO A 548 -10.20 25.59 -11.54
CA PRO A 548 -11.59 26.03 -11.66
C PRO A 548 -12.34 25.98 -10.31
N SER A 549 -12.97 27.08 -9.92
CA SER A 549 -13.64 27.21 -8.62
C SER A 549 -14.75 26.17 -8.38
N CYS A 550 -15.36 25.68 -9.46
CA CYS A 550 -16.40 24.66 -9.38
C CYS A 550 -15.91 23.33 -8.79
N LEU A 551 -14.61 23.02 -8.89
CA LEU A 551 -14.03 21.79 -8.34
C LEU A 551 -14.18 21.73 -6.81
N GLY A 552 -14.24 22.88 -6.13
CA GLY A 552 -14.60 22.96 -4.72
C GLY A 552 -16.11 22.80 -4.44
N ASN A 553 -16.95 23.11 -5.42
CA ASN A 553 -18.42 23.11 -5.32
C ASN A 553 -19.08 21.88 -5.98
N PHE A 554 -18.31 20.83 -6.29
CA PHE A 554 -18.86 19.57 -6.81
C PHE A 554 -19.72 18.85 -5.77
N SER A 555 -21.00 19.21 -5.73
CA SER A 555 -22.14 18.29 -5.62
C SER A 555 -22.24 17.40 -4.36
N LYS A 556 -21.44 16.33 -4.36
CA LYS A 556 -21.49 15.10 -3.53
C LYS A 556 -20.67 13.95 -4.16
N SER A 557 -20.18 14.11 -5.39
CA SER A 557 -19.57 13.01 -6.16
C SER A 557 -18.05 12.99 -6.10
N LEU A 558 -17.38 14.13 -6.26
CA LEU A 558 -15.91 14.16 -6.36
C LEU A 558 -15.25 13.74 -5.03
N GLU A 559 -14.48 12.66 -5.09
CA GLU A 559 -13.77 12.07 -3.95
C GLU A 559 -12.25 12.30 -4.05
N SER A 560 -11.69 12.23 -5.26
CA SER A 560 -10.26 12.37 -5.51
C SER A 560 -9.98 13.45 -6.55
N LEU A 561 -9.18 14.44 -6.15
CA LEU A 561 -8.67 15.50 -7.02
C LEU A 561 -7.14 15.50 -7.01
N ASP A 562 -6.54 15.10 -8.12
CA ASP A 562 -5.09 15.06 -8.30
C ASP A 562 -4.66 15.94 -9.49
N LEU A 563 -3.98 17.05 -9.17
CA LEU A 563 -3.44 18.01 -10.13
C LEU A 563 -1.93 18.21 -9.95
N LYS A 564 -1.26 17.28 -9.25
CA LYS A 564 0.16 17.34 -8.93
C LYS A 564 1.05 17.55 -10.15
N GLY A 565 2.17 18.26 -10.01
CA GLY A 565 3.21 18.30 -11.04
C GLY A 565 2.76 18.97 -12.35
N ASN A 566 2.08 20.11 -12.24
CA ASN A 566 1.66 20.94 -13.38
C ASN A 566 2.24 22.37 -13.24
N LYS A 567 1.77 23.31 -14.06
CA LYS A 567 2.13 24.75 -14.01
C LYS A 567 0.95 25.61 -13.55
N LEU A 568 0.06 25.04 -12.71
CA LEU A 568 -1.12 25.74 -12.22
C LEU A 568 -0.71 26.88 -11.30
N SER A 569 -1.48 27.97 -11.31
CA SER A 569 -1.20 29.19 -10.54
C SER A 569 -2.50 29.77 -9.98
N GLY A 570 -2.44 30.97 -9.41
CA GLY A 570 -3.59 31.62 -8.79
C GLY A 570 -3.94 31.05 -7.42
N LEU A 571 -5.22 31.22 -7.04
CA LEU A 571 -5.75 30.81 -5.74
C LEU A 571 -6.41 29.44 -5.81
N ILE A 572 -6.36 28.70 -4.71
CA ILE A 572 -7.20 27.51 -4.48
C ILE A 572 -8.68 27.93 -4.50
N PRO A 573 -9.63 27.10 -4.98
CA PRO A 573 -11.06 27.39 -4.90
C PRO A 573 -11.49 27.89 -3.52
N GLN A 574 -12.11 29.07 -3.45
CA GLN A 574 -12.40 29.74 -2.17
C GLN A 574 -13.65 29.21 -1.46
N THR A 575 -14.47 28.42 -2.15
CA THR A 575 -15.72 27.86 -1.63
C THR A 575 -15.72 26.35 -1.73
N TYR A 576 -16.20 25.71 -0.66
CA TYR A 576 -16.49 24.26 -0.62
C TYR A 576 -17.86 24.05 0.03
N MET A 577 -18.70 23.22 -0.58
CA MET A 577 -20.04 22.93 -0.06
C MET A 577 -20.01 22.08 1.23
N ILE A 578 -20.99 22.29 2.11
CA ILE A 578 -21.20 21.43 3.29
C ILE A 578 -21.63 20.03 2.83
N GLY A 579 -21.00 18.99 3.35
CA GLY A 579 -21.28 17.60 2.95
C GLY A 579 -20.55 17.14 1.68
N ASN A 580 -19.43 17.80 1.34
CA ASN A 580 -18.55 17.42 0.24
C ASN A 580 -17.94 16.01 0.48
N SER A 581 -17.75 15.25 -0.61
CA SER A 581 -17.24 13.87 -0.61
C SER A 581 -15.73 13.76 -0.82
N LEU A 582 -15.01 14.87 -0.99
CA LEU A 582 -13.57 14.93 -1.19
C LEU A 582 -12.84 14.26 -0.03
N GLN A 583 -11.97 13.33 -0.41
CA GLN A 583 -11.10 12.54 0.45
C GLN A 583 -9.62 12.79 0.14
N LYS A 584 -9.28 13.05 -1.13
CA LYS A 584 -7.92 13.39 -1.58
C LYS A 584 -7.93 14.71 -2.32
N ILE A 585 -7.04 15.61 -1.90
CA ILE A 585 -6.67 16.80 -2.67
C ILE A 585 -5.14 16.82 -2.75
N ASP A 586 -4.61 16.63 -3.96
CA ASP A 586 -3.19 16.79 -4.26
C ASP A 586 -3.00 17.90 -5.30
N LEU A 587 -2.41 18.99 -4.84
CA LEU A 587 -2.08 20.17 -5.62
C LEU A 587 -0.57 20.43 -5.60
N SER A 588 0.22 19.44 -5.17
CA SER A 588 1.66 19.59 -4.97
C SER A 588 2.42 19.87 -6.27
N ASN A 589 3.60 20.48 -6.16
CA ASN A 589 4.50 20.75 -7.28
C ASN A 589 3.82 21.56 -8.40
N ASN A 590 3.37 22.77 -8.04
CA ASN A 590 2.71 23.74 -8.91
C ASN A 590 3.17 25.18 -8.56
N ASN A 591 2.56 26.20 -9.16
CA ASN A 591 2.85 27.62 -8.93
C ASN A 591 1.72 28.34 -8.16
N ILE A 592 0.93 27.63 -7.37
CA ILE A 592 -0.22 28.16 -6.61
C ILE A 592 0.27 29.10 -5.51
N HIS A 593 -0.44 30.20 -5.27
CA HIS A 593 -0.08 31.19 -4.25
C HIS A 593 -1.32 31.70 -3.49
N GLY A 594 -1.11 32.61 -2.54
CA GLY A 594 -2.16 33.15 -1.69
C GLY A 594 -2.33 32.36 -0.40
N ARG A 595 -3.55 32.38 0.15
CA ARG A 595 -3.91 31.78 1.45
C ARG A 595 -4.78 30.54 1.27
N LEU A 596 -4.75 29.65 2.26
CA LEU A 596 -5.61 28.48 2.29
C LEU A 596 -7.06 28.91 2.65
N PRO A 597 -8.07 28.52 1.86
CA PRO A 597 -9.45 28.89 2.13
C PRO A 597 -10.01 28.09 3.32
N MET A 598 -10.51 28.80 4.34
CA MET A 598 -11.09 28.17 5.54
C MET A 598 -12.29 27.26 5.21
N ALA A 599 -12.94 27.48 4.06
CA ALA A 599 -14.03 26.63 3.57
C ALA A 599 -13.63 25.15 3.40
N LEU A 600 -12.34 24.82 3.29
CA LEU A 600 -11.84 23.44 3.27
C LEU A 600 -12.27 22.62 4.50
N ILE A 601 -12.60 23.27 5.63
CA ILE A 601 -13.14 22.60 6.83
C ILE A 601 -14.47 21.87 6.56
N ASN A 602 -15.19 22.23 5.49
CA ASN A 602 -16.43 21.58 5.10
C ASN A 602 -16.21 20.17 4.52
N ASN A 603 -14.98 19.83 4.11
CA ASN A 603 -14.62 18.51 3.58
C ASN A 603 -14.39 17.51 4.73
N ARG A 604 -15.47 17.11 5.42
CA ARG A 604 -15.38 16.24 6.62
C ARG A 604 -14.85 14.83 6.34
N ARG A 605 -14.79 14.41 5.07
CA ARG A 605 -14.20 13.13 4.62
C ARG A 605 -12.75 13.25 4.15
N LEU A 606 -12.15 14.44 4.21
CA LEU A 606 -10.79 14.67 3.71
C LEU A 606 -9.77 13.85 4.51
N GLU A 607 -9.07 12.96 3.83
CA GLU A 607 -8.05 12.07 4.39
C GLU A 607 -6.62 12.54 4.04
N PHE A 608 -6.44 13.07 2.84
CA PHE A 608 -5.15 13.44 2.27
C PHE A 608 -5.21 14.85 1.71
N PHE A 609 -4.32 15.70 2.20
CA PHE A 609 -4.16 17.07 1.70
C PHE A 609 -2.67 17.37 1.50
N ASP A 610 -2.27 17.57 0.24
CA ASP A 610 -0.91 17.94 -0.14
C ASP A 610 -0.92 19.20 -1.03
N ILE A 611 -0.26 20.25 -0.55
CA ILE A 611 -0.03 21.51 -1.26
C ILE A 611 1.47 21.84 -1.34
N SER A 612 2.33 20.84 -1.13
CA SER A 612 3.78 21.03 -1.08
C SER A 612 4.34 21.56 -2.40
N TYR A 613 5.53 22.18 -2.36
CA TYR A 613 6.21 22.73 -3.54
C TYR A 613 5.32 23.71 -4.32
N ASN A 614 4.90 24.77 -3.63
CA ASN A 614 4.08 25.86 -4.18
C ASN A 614 4.57 27.21 -3.62
N ASN A 615 3.82 28.28 -3.85
CA ASN A 615 4.10 29.65 -3.40
C ASN A 615 3.07 30.15 -2.37
N ILE A 616 2.49 29.26 -1.55
CA ILE A 616 1.49 29.61 -0.52
C ILE A 616 2.15 30.46 0.56
N ASN A 617 1.50 31.58 0.90
CA ASN A 617 1.96 32.52 1.92
C ASN A 617 0.82 32.73 2.93
N ASP A 618 0.88 31.99 4.03
CA ASP A 618 -0.16 31.95 5.05
C ASP A 618 0.40 31.56 6.43
N SER A 619 -0.43 31.65 7.45
CA SER A 619 -0.16 31.06 8.77
C SER A 619 -0.56 29.57 8.83
N PHE A 620 -0.15 28.86 9.88
CA PHE A 620 -0.51 27.46 10.08
C PHE A 620 -2.04 27.27 10.12
N PRO A 621 -2.64 26.37 9.31
CA PRO A 621 -4.09 26.20 9.21
C PRO A 621 -4.65 25.36 10.38
N PHE A 622 -4.65 25.93 11.58
CA PHE A 622 -5.07 25.23 12.82
C PHE A 622 -6.49 24.63 12.75
N TRP A 623 -7.38 25.23 11.95
CA TRP A 623 -8.75 24.77 11.75
C TRP A 623 -8.84 23.41 11.03
N MET A 624 -7.80 22.96 10.33
CA MET A 624 -7.74 21.60 9.75
C MET A 624 -7.69 20.51 10.82
N GLY A 625 -7.29 20.85 12.05
CA GLY A 625 -7.25 19.89 13.16
C GLY A 625 -8.61 19.40 13.65
N GLU A 626 -9.70 19.98 13.17
CA GLU A 626 -11.08 19.55 13.45
C GLU A 626 -11.65 18.61 12.35
N LEU A 627 -10.87 18.29 11.31
CA LEU A 627 -11.24 17.32 10.29
C LEU A 627 -11.11 15.89 10.85
N PRO A 628 -12.21 15.10 10.88
CA PRO A 628 -12.23 13.82 11.60
C PRO A 628 -11.47 12.70 10.88
N GLU A 629 -11.31 12.80 9.57
CA GLU A 629 -10.72 11.76 8.73
C GLU A 629 -9.30 12.08 8.25
N LEU A 630 -8.76 13.27 8.56
CA LEU A 630 -7.47 13.72 8.03
C LEU A 630 -6.32 12.87 8.57
N LYS A 631 -5.60 12.21 7.64
CA LYS A 631 -4.47 11.31 7.90
C LYS A 631 -3.15 11.94 7.50
N VAL A 632 -3.13 12.68 6.39
CA VAL A 632 -1.90 13.27 5.81
C VAL A 632 -2.11 14.74 5.56
N LEU A 633 -1.21 15.54 6.12
CA LEU A 633 -1.12 16.99 5.91
C LEU A 633 0.29 17.34 5.48
N SER A 634 0.44 17.76 4.22
CA SER A 634 1.72 18.20 3.66
C SER A 634 1.64 19.64 3.16
N LEU A 635 2.43 20.51 3.79
CA LEU A 635 2.54 21.94 3.52
C LEU A 635 3.97 22.33 3.12
N SER A 636 4.85 21.37 2.87
CA SER A 636 6.29 21.62 2.74
C SER A 636 6.66 22.44 1.51
N ASN A 637 7.84 23.06 1.51
CA ASN A 637 8.35 23.86 0.38
C ASN A 637 7.36 24.95 -0.07
N ASN A 638 7.00 25.83 0.88
CA ASN A 638 6.10 26.96 0.69
C ASN A 638 6.64 28.18 1.48
N LYS A 639 5.80 29.20 1.70
CA LYS A 639 6.13 30.41 2.48
C LYS A 639 5.24 30.53 3.71
N PHE A 640 4.83 29.41 4.31
CA PHE A 640 4.05 29.47 5.55
C PHE A 640 4.89 30.04 6.69
N HIS A 641 4.28 30.84 7.55
CA HIS A 641 5.00 31.58 8.59
C HIS A 641 4.22 31.71 9.90
N GLY A 642 4.87 32.26 10.93
CA GLY A 642 4.27 32.45 12.25
C GLY A 642 4.34 31.18 13.10
N ASP A 643 3.61 31.18 14.22
CA ASP A 643 3.68 30.13 15.23
C ASP A 643 2.75 28.95 14.89
N ILE A 644 3.22 27.72 15.12
CA ILE A 644 2.40 26.52 14.98
C ILE A 644 1.60 26.37 16.27
N ARG A 645 0.48 27.10 16.38
CA ARG A 645 -0.33 27.09 17.60
C ARG A 645 -1.82 27.06 17.32
N CYS A 646 -2.57 26.50 18.26
CA CYS A 646 -4.02 26.53 18.24
C CYS A 646 -4.56 27.87 18.71
N SER A 647 -5.71 28.23 18.16
CA SER A 647 -6.53 29.31 18.71
C SER A 647 -7.20 28.85 20.01
N SER A 648 -7.40 29.77 20.96
CA SER A 648 -8.03 29.50 22.27
C SER A 648 -9.43 28.89 22.18
N ASN A 649 -10.10 29.03 21.04
CA ASN A 649 -11.48 28.57 20.82
C ASN A 649 -11.57 27.22 20.09
N MET A 650 -10.45 26.56 19.79
CA MET A 650 -10.40 25.30 19.03
C MET A 650 -9.52 24.25 19.70
N THR A 651 -9.79 22.98 19.41
CA THR A 651 -9.11 21.86 20.07
C THR A 651 -8.01 21.23 19.22
N CYS A 652 -8.00 21.43 17.90
CA CYS A 652 -6.95 20.93 16.98
C CYS A 652 -6.54 19.47 17.25
N THR A 653 -7.52 18.58 17.31
CA THR A 653 -7.27 17.22 17.85
C THR A 653 -6.57 16.30 16.86
N PHE A 654 -6.75 16.51 15.55
CA PHE A 654 -6.15 15.67 14.49
C PHE A 654 -6.32 14.17 14.78
N PRO A 655 -7.57 13.67 14.89
CA PRO A 655 -7.86 12.38 15.50
C PRO A 655 -7.23 11.18 14.78
N LYS A 656 -7.12 11.24 13.45
CA LYS A 656 -6.59 10.17 12.58
C LYS A 656 -5.26 10.53 11.89
N LEU A 657 -4.56 11.58 12.33
CA LEU A 657 -3.33 12.05 11.66
C LEU A 657 -2.17 11.06 11.86
N HIS A 658 -1.46 10.76 10.76
CA HIS A 658 -0.29 9.87 10.69
C HIS A 658 0.95 10.60 10.20
N ILE A 659 0.77 11.48 9.21
CA ILE A 659 1.86 12.20 8.55
C ILE A 659 1.58 13.69 8.62
N ILE A 660 2.56 14.43 9.13
CA ILE A 660 2.60 15.88 9.06
C ILE A 660 3.97 16.33 8.54
N ASP A 661 3.98 16.95 7.36
CA ASP A 661 5.17 17.53 6.74
C ASP A 661 4.99 19.04 6.58
N LEU A 662 5.73 19.79 7.39
CA LEU A 662 5.77 21.25 7.41
C LEU A 662 7.15 21.79 6.99
N SER A 663 8.01 20.93 6.44
CA SER A 663 9.40 21.26 6.18
C SER A 663 9.58 22.37 5.15
N HIS A 664 10.73 23.05 5.15
CA HIS A 664 11.08 24.07 4.16
C HIS A 664 10.01 25.19 4.08
N ASN A 665 9.79 25.85 5.21
CA ASN A 665 8.88 26.98 5.37
C ASN A 665 9.53 28.06 6.28
N GLU A 666 8.75 29.05 6.70
CA GLU A 666 9.15 30.11 7.61
C GLU A 666 8.44 30.04 8.97
N PHE A 667 7.98 28.86 9.40
CA PHE A 667 7.36 28.71 10.72
C PHE A 667 8.36 29.07 11.82
N SER A 668 7.86 29.71 12.87
CA SER A 668 8.63 30.25 14.00
C SER A 668 7.91 29.90 15.31
N GLY A 669 8.38 30.44 16.45
CA GLY A 669 7.80 30.14 17.75
C GLY A 669 8.33 28.84 18.35
N SER A 670 7.57 28.24 19.26
CA SER A 670 7.98 27.04 20.02
C SER A 670 7.20 25.80 19.58
N PHE A 671 7.71 24.62 19.91
CA PHE A 671 7.08 23.34 19.57
C PHE A 671 5.63 23.22 20.12
N PRO A 672 4.64 22.73 19.34
CA PRO A 672 3.21 22.75 19.71
C PRO A 672 2.82 21.67 20.74
N LEU A 673 3.19 21.86 22.01
CA LEU A 673 2.97 20.90 23.10
C LEU A 673 1.52 20.40 23.19
N GLU A 674 0.55 21.32 23.21
CA GLU A 674 -0.87 20.99 23.42
C GLU A 674 -1.48 20.17 22.28
N MET A 675 -0.98 20.35 21.04
CA MET A 675 -1.47 19.62 19.88
C MET A 675 -0.99 18.17 19.90
N ILE A 676 0.29 17.95 20.19
CA ILE A 676 0.92 16.62 20.21
C ILE A 676 0.26 15.70 21.24
N GLN A 677 -0.13 16.26 22.38
CA GLN A 677 -0.87 15.51 23.40
C GLN A 677 -2.19 14.93 22.89
N ARG A 678 -2.78 15.51 21.83
CA ARG A 678 -4.09 15.13 21.29
C ARG A 678 -4.01 14.15 20.11
N TRP A 679 -2.84 13.92 19.52
CA TRP A 679 -2.63 13.00 18.39
C TRP A 679 -2.79 11.52 18.76
N LYS A 680 -4.05 11.06 18.86
CA LYS A 680 -4.39 9.71 19.31
C LYS A 680 -3.72 8.62 18.47
N THR A 681 -3.75 8.75 17.15
CA THR A 681 -3.29 7.70 16.23
C THR A 681 -1.78 7.52 16.27
N MET A 682 -1.01 8.61 16.34
CA MET A 682 0.45 8.57 16.49
C MET A 682 0.93 7.94 17.81
N LYS A 683 0.04 7.79 18.80
CA LYS A 683 0.31 7.12 20.09
C LYS A 683 0.05 5.59 20.05
N THR A 684 -0.66 5.09 19.03
CA THR A 684 -1.09 3.69 18.92
C THR A 684 0.06 2.78 18.45
N THR A 685 0.22 1.61 19.08
CA THR A 685 1.22 0.60 18.70
C THR A 685 0.64 -0.55 17.87
N ASN A 686 -0.69 -0.68 17.77
CA ASN A 686 -1.35 -1.72 16.98
C ASN A 686 -1.63 -1.24 15.55
N ILE A 687 -0.78 -1.67 14.61
CA ILE A 687 -0.79 -1.23 13.21
C ILE A 687 -1.97 -1.83 12.42
N SER A 688 -2.59 -2.92 12.89
CA SER A 688 -3.73 -3.54 12.19
C SER A 688 -5.00 -2.67 12.20
N GLN A 689 -5.05 -1.65 13.06
CA GLN A 689 -6.13 -0.65 13.09
C GLN A 689 -5.95 0.47 12.05
N LEU A 690 -4.79 0.51 11.37
CA LEU A 690 -4.43 1.54 10.40
C LEU A 690 -4.58 1.06 8.95
N GLU A 691 -4.97 -0.21 8.74
CA GLU A 691 -5.18 -0.77 7.40
C GLU A 691 -6.45 -0.22 6.76
N TYR A 692 -6.28 0.53 5.66
CA TYR A 692 -7.39 1.00 4.85
C TYR A 692 -7.93 -0.14 3.98
N ARG A 693 -9.26 -0.35 4.02
CA ARG A 693 -9.94 -1.38 3.23
C ARG A 693 -9.97 -0.97 1.76
N SER A 694 -9.32 -1.75 0.89
CA SER A 694 -9.75 -1.82 -0.51
C SER A 694 -11.03 -2.62 -0.57
N TYR A 695 -12.13 -1.99 -0.99
CA TYR A 695 -13.39 -2.68 -1.22
C TYR A 695 -13.52 -2.99 -2.71
N TRP A 696 -14.08 -4.16 -2.99
CA TRP A 696 -14.38 -4.56 -4.34
C TRP A 696 -15.77 -4.04 -4.70
N LYS A 697 -15.87 -3.27 -5.79
CA LYS A 697 -17.17 -2.94 -6.34
C LYS A 697 -17.58 -4.06 -7.28
N SER A 698 -18.65 -4.77 -6.92
CA SER A 698 -19.34 -5.68 -7.85
C SER A 698 -20.25 -4.84 -8.72
N ASN A 699 -20.28 -5.10 -10.02
CA ASN A 699 -21.39 -4.62 -10.84
C ASN A 699 -22.69 -5.36 -10.46
N ASN A 700 -23.84 -4.83 -10.91
CA ASN A 700 -25.17 -5.40 -10.64
C ASN A 700 -25.36 -6.85 -11.13
N ALA A 701 -24.41 -7.42 -11.89
CA ALA A 701 -24.46 -8.80 -12.41
C ALA A 701 -23.50 -9.77 -11.70
N GLY A 702 -22.62 -9.30 -10.80
CA GLY A 702 -21.67 -10.15 -10.08
C GLY A 702 -20.58 -10.80 -10.96
N LEU A 703 -20.35 -10.28 -12.18
CA LEU A 703 -19.51 -10.93 -13.20
C LEU A 703 -18.02 -10.56 -13.13
N TYR A 704 -17.66 -9.42 -12.51
CA TYR A 704 -16.27 -9.03 -12.27
C TYR A 704 -16.18 -8.05 -11.11
N TYR A 705 -15.01 -8.07 -10.44
CA TYR A 705 -14.68 -7.17 -9.35
C TYR A 705 -13.63 -6.18 -9.85
N THR A 706 -13.93 -4.88 -9.83
CA THR A 706 -12.88 -3.87 -9.94
C THR A 706 -12.35 -3.58 -8.54
N MET A 707 -11.03 -3.68 -8.40
CA MET A 707 -10.31 -3.24 -7.22
C MET A 707 -10.21 -1.73 -7.32
N GLU A 708 -10.93 -1.01 -6.45
CA GLU A 708 -10.74 0.43 -6.30
C GLU A 708 -9.58 0.61 -5.31
N ASP A 709 -8.36 0.38 -5.81
CA ASP A 709 -7.15 0.73 -5.06
C ASP A 709 -7.04 2.26 -5.05
N LYS A 710 -7.22 2.87 -3.88
CA LYS A 710 -6.92 4.30 -3.73
C LYS A 710 -5.41 4.49 -3.85
N PHE A 711 -4.94 5.05 -4.95
CA PHE A 711 -3.52 5.33 -5.14
C PHE A 711 -3.13 6.65 -4.46
N TYR A 712 -2.68 6.57 -3.21
CA TYR A 712 -1.92 7.64 -2.57
C TYR A 712 -0.44 7.47 -2.92
N SER A 713 0.15 8.52 -3.50
CA SER A 713 1.59 8.67 -3.64
C SER A 713 1.99 9.91 -2.84
N PHE A 714 3.10 9.83 -2.14
CA PHE A 714 3.54 10.92 -1.28
C PHE A 714 5.06 11.00 -1.25
N THR A 715 5.61 12.20 -1.28
CA THR A 715 7.06 12.41 -1.28
C THR A 715 7.44 13.19 -0.03
N MET A 716 8.40 12.68 0.75
CA MET A 716 9.01 13.43 1.86
C MET A 716 10.47 13.08 2.05
N SER A 717 11.19 13.89 2.81
CA SER A 717 12.57 13.61 3.16
C SER A 717 12.65 12.51 4.23
N ASN A 718 13.46 11.48 3.99
CA ASN A 718 13.77 10.44 4.97
C ASN A 718 15.22 9.99 4.79
N LYS A 719 15.96 9.85 5.90
CA LYS A 719 17.39 9.48 5.92
C LYS A 719 18.27 10.35 5.00
N GLY A 720 17.92 11.63 4.85
CA GLY A 720 18.64 12.57 3.99
C GLY A 720 18.36 12.44 2.49
N LEU A 721 17.34 11.66 2.09
CA LEU A 721 16.92 11.46 0.70
C LEU A 721 15.44 11.83 0.51
N ALA A 722 15.05 12.30 -0.68
CA ALA A 722 13.64 12.43 -1.04
C ALA A 722 13.07 11.03 -1.35
N MET A 723 12.21 10.53 -0.48
CA MET A 723 11.61 9.20 -0.60
C MET A 723 10.18 9.31 -1.15
N VAL A 724 9.88 8.49 -2.15
CA VAL A 724 8.52 8.34 -2.70
C VAL A 724 7.85 7.13 -2.03
N TYR A 725 6.77 7.39 -1.31
CA TYR A 725 5.94 6.37 -0.68
C TYR A 725 4.78 6.03 -1.61
N ASN A 726 4.92 4.89 -2.29
CA ASN A 726 3.91 4.32 -3.18
C ASN A 726 3.15 3.18 -2.48
N HIS A 727 1.88 3.00 -2.84
CA HIS A 727 0.97 1.95 -2.38
C HIS A 727 0.51 2.04 -0.91
N LEU A 728 -0.78 1.73 -0.71
CA LEU A 728 -1.52 1.82 0.56
C LEU A 728 -0.81 1.13 1.74
N GLN A 729 -0.19 -0.04 1.54
CA GLN A 729 0.42 -0.82 2.63
C GLN A 729 1.73 -0.21 3.18
N ASN A 730 2.52 0.48 2.35
CA ASN A 730 3.75 1.13 2.80
C ASN A 730 3.48 2.53 3.37
N PHE A 731 2.50 3.23 2.80
CA PHE A 731 2.13 4.58 3.18
C PHE A 731 1.51 4.68 4.59
N TYR A 732 0.63 3.76 4.99
CA TYR A 732 -0.02 3.84 6.33
C TYR A 732 0.78 3.23 7.48
N ARG A 733 1.87 2.50 7.16
CA ARG A 733 2.85 2.08 8.18
C ARG A 733 3.79 3.21 8.58
N LEU A 734 3.87 4.26 7.76
CA LEU A 734 4.68 5.44 8.04
C LEU A 734 3.90 6.40 8.94
N ILE A 735 4.36 6.54 10.17
CA ILE A 735 3.96 7.63 11.06
C ILE A 735 5.14 8.59 11.14
N ALA A 736 4.96 9.82 10.63
CA ALA A 736 6.07 10.72 10.38
C ALA A 736 5.76 12.17 10.76
N ILE A 737 6.76 12.83 11.36
CA ILE A 737 6.76 14.27 11.62
C ILE A 737 8.02 14.85 10.98
N ASP A 738 7.83 15.72 9.99
CA ASP A 738 8.91 16.53 9.42
C ASP A 738 8.57 18.01 9.58
N ILE A 739 9.38 18.73 10.35
CA ILE A 739 9.30 20.19 10.48
C ILE A 739 10.66 20.85 10.18
N SER A 740 11.53 20.14 9.46
CA SER A 740 12.88 20.60 9.17
C SER A 740 12.95 21.86 8.31
N SER A 741 14.09 22.55 8.31
CA SER A 741 14.28 23.78 7.51
C SER A 741 13.21 24.83 7.77
N ASN A 742 13.05 25.21 9.04
CA ASN A 742 12.15 26.27 9.51
C ASN A 742 12.90 27.21 10.49
N LYS A 743 12.18 28.11 11.15
CA LYS A 743 12.70 29.03 12.17
C LYS A 743 12.22 28.67 13.59
N ILE A 744 11.85 27.40 13.84
CA ILE A 744 11.33 26.95 15.14
C ILE A 744 12.41 27.06 16.22
N SER A 745 12.03 27.53 17.40
CA SER A 745 12.92 27.80 18.54
C SER A 745 12.39 27.17 19.83
N GLY A 746 13.11 27.36 20.95
CA GLY A 746 12.75 26.75 22.23
C GLY A 746 13.22 25.29 22.35
N GLU A 747 12.75 24.60 23.38
CA GLU A 747 13.18 23.23 23.68
C GLU A 747 12.31 22.18 23.00
N ILE A 748 12.89 21.00 22.74
CA ILE A 748 12.13 19.81 22.32
C ILE A 748 11.34 19.29 23.54
N PRO A 749 10.00 19.22 23.50
CA PRO A 749 9.22 18.86 24.68
C PRO A 749 9.27 17.36 24.99
N GLN A 750 9.27 17.02 26.28
CA GLN A 750 9.28 15.62 26.75
C GLN A 750 8.08 14.80 26.25
N VAL A 751 6.95 15.43 25.92
CA VAL A 751 5.73 14.75 25.44
C VAL A 751 5.92 14.00 24.13
N ILE A 752 6.94 14.33 23.32
CA ILE A 752 7.19 13.61 22.05
C ILE A 752 7.38 12.11 22.30
N GLY A 753 7.95 11.72 23.44
CA GLY A 753 8.09 10.31 23.83
C GLY A 753 6.78 9.56 24.06
N GLU A 754 5.61 10.22 24.03
CA GLU A 754 4.31 9.56 24.04
C GLU A 754 3.89 9.00 22.68
N LEU A 755 4.49 9.47 21.58
CA LEU A 755 4.13 9.11 20.20
C LEU A 755 4.72 7.77 19.78
N LYS A 756 4.40 6.69 20.51
CA LYS A 756 5.04 5.36 20.35
C LYS A 756 4.92 4.75 18.95
N GLY A 757 3.95 5.21 18.14
CA GLY A 757 3.81 4.77 16.75
C GLY A 757 4.80 5.42 15.79
N LEU A 758 5.48 6.49 16.18
CA LEU A 758 6.34 7.31 15.32
C LEU A 758 7.49 6.49 14.72
N VAL A 759 7.63 6.57 13.39
CA VAL A 759 8.67 5.91 12.58
C VAL A 759 9.74 6.90 12.15
N LEU A 760 9.35 8.14 11.83
CA LEU A 760 10.26 9.19 11.35
C LEU A 760 10.06 10.48 12.14
N LEU A 761 11.16 11.05 12.63
CA LEU A 761 11.21 12.38 13.26
C LEU A 761 12.34 13.21 12.67
N ASN A 762 12.00 14.25 11.91
CA ASN A 762 12.96 15.19 11.34
C ASN A 762 12.71 16.62 11.84
N LEU A 763 13.62 17.09 12.69
CA LEU A 763 13.62 18.44 13.28
C LEU A 763 14.82 19.28 12.83
N SER A 764 15.54 18.81 11.81
CA SER A 764 16.81 19.40 11.41
C SER A 764 16.69 20.84 10.89
N ASN A 765 17.79 21.58 10.91
CA ASN A 765 17.87 22.94 10.36
C ASN A 765 16.81 23.89 10.93
N ASN A 766 16.84 24.07 12.25
CA ASN A 766 15.97 24.95 13.03
C ASN A 766 16.80 25.71 14.10
N HIS A 767 16.15 26.46 14.99
CA HIS A 767 16.76 27.18 16.11
C HIS A 767 16.48 26.51 17.47
N LEU A 768 16.32 25.17 17.51
CA LEU A 768 16.01 24.46 18.75
C LEU A 768 17.18 24.53 19.75
N ILE A 769 16.85 24.74 21.03
CA ILE A 769 17.79 24.87 22.14
C ILE A 769 17.49 23.84 23.24
N GLY A 770 18.23 23.88 24.34
CA GLY A 770 18.06 22.94 25.46
C GLY A 770 18.66 21.57 25.18
N SER A 771 18.29 20.57 25.96
CA SER A 771 18.80 19.20 25.83
C SER A 771 17.90 18.30 24.97
N ILE A 772 18.48 17.27 24.35
CA ILE A 772 17.71 16.19 23.73
C ILE A 772 16.91 15.44 24.84
N PRO A 773 15.58 15.33 24.74
CA PRO A 773 14.76 14.66 25.74
C PRO A 773 15.07 13.17 25.86
N SER A 774 15.29 12.66 27.08
CA SER A 774 15.43 11.22 27.32
C SER A 774 14.16 10.43 27.00
N SER A 775 13.00 11.08 26.98
CA SER A 775 11.72 10.45 26.61
C SER A 775 11.69 9.94 25.17
N LEU A 776 12.55 10.45 24.27
CA LEU A 776 12.69 9.93 22.90
C LEU A 776 13.07 8.44 22.88
N GLY A 777 13.78 7.95 23.91
CA GLY A 777 14.10 6.52 24.06
C GLY A 777 12.87 5.60 24.15
N LYS A 778 11.68 6.14 24.43
CA LYS A 778 10.42 5.37 24.50
C LYS A 778 9.81 5.06 23.13
N LEU A 779 10.34 5.64 22.06
CA LEU A 779 9.81 5.52 20.70
C LEU A 779 10.30 4.23 20.04
N SER A 780 9.74 3.09 20.43
CA SER A 780 10.21 1.76 20.02
C SER A 780 10.16 1.49 18.52
N ASN A 781 9.30 2.19 17.76
CA ASN A 781 9.15 2.01 16.32
C ASN A 781 9.98 3.02 15.49
N LEU A 782 10.75 3.90 16.15
CA LEU A 782 11.47 4.97 15.47
C LEU A 782 12.62 4.40 14.64
N GLU A 783 12.59 4.66 13.34
CA GLU A 783 13.57 4.21 12.35
C GLU A 783 14.54 5.33 11.96
N ALA A 784 14.07 6.57 11.88
CA ALA A 784 14.89 7.71 11.46
C ALA A 784 14.71 8.92 12.39
N LEU A 785 15.83 9.42 12.92
CA LEU A 785 15.90 10.61 13.77
C LEU A 785 16.94 11.61 13.24
N ASP A 786 16.47 12.78 12.79
CA ASP A 786 17.35 13.89 12.40
C ASP A 786 17.09 15.13 13.27
N LEU A 787 18.11 15.51 14.04
CA LEU A 787 18.16 16.69 14.91
C LEU A 787 19.28 17.64 14.50
N SER A 788 19.90 17.43 13.33
CA SER A 788 21.09 18.16 12.92
C SER A 788 20.82 19.65 12.67
N ARG A 789 21.88 20.47 12.70
CA ARG A 789 21.81 21.92 12.44
C ARG A 789 20.80 22.63 13.34
N ASN A 790 20.99 22.48 14.65
CA ASN A 790 20.24 23.18 15.68
C ASN A 790 21.23 23.77 16.72
N SER A 791 20.72 24.30 17.82
CA SER A 791 21.50 24.81 18.95
C SER A 791 21.32 23.94 20.21
N LEU A 792 21.09 22.63 20.04
CA LEU A 792 20.91 21.68 21.13
C LEU A 792 22.20 21.54 21.94
N SER A 793 22.07 21.36 23.25
CA SER A 793 23.17 21.30 24.21
C SER A 793 23.00 20.16 25.21
N GLY A 794 23.93 19.98 26.14
CA GLY A 794 23.89 18.85 27.09
C GLY A 794 24.41 17.54 26.46
N LYS A 795 23.99 16.40 27.01
CA LYS A 795 24.43 15.06 26.56
C LYS A 795 23.44 14.44 25.59
N ILE A 796 23.90 13.53 24.72
CA ILE A 796 23.01 12.60 24.02
C ILE A 796 22.48 11.60 25.06
N PRO A 797 21.16 11.47 25.27
CA PRO A 797 20.61 10.59 26.30
C PRO A 797 20.93 9.12 26.04
N GLN A 798 21.37 8.39 27.06
CA GLN A 798 21.63 6.95 26.97
C GLN A 798 20.36 6.17 26.59
N GLN A 799 19.17 6.67 26.94
CA GLN A 799 17.88 6.06 26.61
C GLN A 799 17.65 5.94 25.10
N LEU A 800 18.28 6.78 24.26
CA LEU A 800 18.18 6.60 22.80
C LEU A 800 18.79 5.26 22.35
N ALA A 801 19.75 4.72 23.08
CA ALA A 801 20.33 3.41 22.85
C ALA A 801 19.34 2.26 23.14
N GLU A 802 18.18 2.52 23.74
CA GLU A 802 17.12 1.52 23.93
C GLU A 802 16.29 1.32 22.65
N ILE A 803 16.40 2.23 21.66
CA ILE A 803 15.67 2.15 20.39
C ILE A 803 16.42 1.22 19.43
N THR A 804 16.04 -0.04 19.39
CA THR A 804 16.72 -1.08 18.58
C THR A 804 16.43 -0.98 17.08
N PHE A 805 15.36 -0.30 16.67
CA PHE A 805 14.97 -0.14 15.26
C PHE A 805 15.56 1.10 14.58
N LEU A 806 16.31 1.94 15.30
CA LEU A 806 16.81 3.22 14.80
C LEU A 806 17.90 3.00 13.74
N ALA A 807 17.55 3.07 12.46
CA ALA A 807 18.44 2.85 11.33
C ALA A 807 19.18 4.12 10.86
N PHE A 808 18.66 5.30 11.20
CA PHE A 808 19.27 6.59 10.84
C PHE A 808 19.27 7.54 12.03
N LEU A 809 20.45 8.07 12.37
CA LEU A 809 20.63 9.10 13.38
C LEU A 809 21.52 10.22 12.82
N ASN A 810 21.08 11.46 12.96
CA ASN A 810 21.90 12.62 12.69
C ASN A 810 21.69 13.70 13.75
N VAL A 811 22.74 14.02 14.51
CA VAL A 811 22.77 15.07 15.54
C VAL A 811 23.87 16.10 15.26
N SER A 812 24.39 16.11 14.03
CA SER A 812 25.51 16.97 13.63
C SER A 812 25.16 18.47 13.72
N PHE A 813 26.19 19.31 13.82
CA PHE A 813 26.09 20.76 13.92
C PHE A 813 25.14 21.22 15.03
N ASN A 814 25.44 20.79 16.25
CA ASN A 814 24.82 21.22 17.51
C ASN A 814 25.91 21.58 18.54
N ASN A 815 25.53 21.86 19.78
CA ASN A 815 26.42 22.17 20.90
C ASN A 815 26.44 21.03 21.96
N LEU A 816 26.36 19.78 21.52
CA LEU A 816 26.31 18.60 22.38
C LEU A 816 27.68 18.29 23.02
N THR A 817 27.63 17.67 24.20
CA THR A 817 28.78 17.42 25.08
C THR A 817 28.75 16.02 25.69
N GLY A 818 29.91 15.53 26.14
CA GLY A 818 30.01 14.25 26.86
C GLY A 818 30.13 13.03 25.94
N PRO A 819 30.06 11.80 26.51
CA PRO A 819 30.24 10.57 25.76
C PRO A 819 29.05 10.28 24.84
N ILE A 820 29.32 9.76 23.63
CA ILE A 820 28.30 9.16 22.76
C ILE A 820 27.78 7.88 23.44
N PRO A 821 26.44 7.67 23.55
CA PRO A 821 25.86 6.44 24.08
C PRO A 821 26.42 5.20 23.41
N GLN A 822 26.68 4.18 24.21
CA GLN A 822 27.24 2.93 23.73
C GLN A 822 26.18 1.82 23.79
N ASN A 823 25.91 1.21 22.63
CA ASN A 823 25.23 -0.06 22.42
C ASN A 823 25.57 -0.53 20.99
N ASN A 824 25.09 -1.71 20.60
CA ASN A 824 25.35 -2.27 19.27
C ASN A 824 24.82 -1.37 18.13
N GLN A 825 23.72 -0.63 18.34
CA GLN A 825 23.14 0.22 17.30
C GLN A 825 23.91 1.55 17.13
N PHE A 826 24.24 2.25 18.21
CA PHE A 826 24.96 3.53 18.19
C PHE A 826 26.39 3.41 17.69
N SER A 827 27.01 2.24 17.83
CA SER A 827 28.30 1.95 17.21
C SER A 827 28.25 1.90 15.67
N THR A 828 27.08 1.66 15.07
CA THR A 828 26.93 1.60 13.59
C THR A 828 26.87 2.99 12.95
N PHE A 829 26.53 4.04 13.71
CA PHE A 829 26.43 5.38 13.17
C PHE A 829 27.81 5.98 12.88
N LYS A 830 27.93 6.56 11.68
CA LYS A 830 29.19 7.14 11.18
C LYS A 830 29.53 8.45 11.90
N SER A 831 30.79 8.88 11.78
CA SER A 831 31.28 10.09 12.44
C SER A 831 30.58 11.37 11.99
N ASP A 832 30.07 11.39 10.75
CA ASP A 832 29.29 12.49 10.17
C ASP A 832 27.97 12.74 10.91
N SER A 833 27.32 11.70 11.43
CA SER A 833 26.14 11.81 12.30
C SER A 833 26.37 12.68 13.54
N PHE A 834 27.62 12.88 13.96
CA PHE A 834 28.00 13.61 15.17
C PHE A 834 28.85 14.87 14.90
N GLU A 835 29.15 15.16 13.62
CA GLU A 835 30.05 16.23 13.20
C GLU A 835 29.63 17.59 13.78
N GLY A 836 30.56 18.52 14.00
CA GLY A 836 30.24 19.89 14.45
C GLY A 836 29.94 20.04 15.95
N ASN A 837 29.88 18.95 16.72
CA ASN A 837 29.71 18.99 18.18
C ASN A 837 31.06 18.91 18.91
N GLN A 838 31.68 20.06 19.22
CA GLN A 838 33.04 20.09 19.82
C GLN A 838 33.14 19.43 21.21
N GLY A 839 32.02 19.38 21.93
CA GLY A 839 31.94 18.82 23.27
C GLY A 839 31.86 17.30 23.32
N LEU A 840 31.47 16.63 22.23
CA LEU A 840 31.29 15.18 22.21
C LEU A 840 32.63 14.44 22.21
N CYS A 841 32.62 13.26 22.80
CA CYS A 841 33.71 12.30 22.73
C CYS A 841 33.14 10.88 22.58
N GLY A 842 33.87 9.96 21.97
CA GLY A 842 33.39 8.60 21.76
C GLY A 842 34.23 7.86 20.74
N ASP A 843 33.91 6.58 20.53
CA ASP A 843 34.75 5.75 19.66
C ASP A 843 34.68 6.14 18.19
N GLN A 844 33.53 6.67 17.79
CA GLN A 844 33.22 7.18 16.46
C GLN A 844 33.91 8.53 16.14
N LEU A 845 34.50 9.20 17.14
CA LEU A 845 35.11 10.53 17.00
C LEU A 845 36.63 10.50 17.19
N LEU A 846 37.32 11.49 16.61
CA LEU A 846 38.76 11.71 16.86
C LEU A 846 39.04 12.03 18.34
N LYS A 847 38.10 12.70 19.01
CA LYS A 847 38.18 13.02 20.44
C LYS A 847 37.70 11.82 21.26
N LYS A 848 38.63 11.05 21.82
CA LYS A 848 38.33 9.98 22.78
C LYS A 848 38.00 10.55 24.15
N CYS A 849 37.10 9.90 24.90
CA CYS A 849 36.75 10.34 26.25
C CYS A 849 37.91 10.05 27.21
N LYS A 850 38.29 11.02 28.07
CA LYS A 850 39.34 10.80 29.08
C LYS A 850 38.76 10.00 30.25
N ASP A 851 39.40 8.89 30.60
CA ASP A 851 39.06 8.12 31.79
C ASP A 851 39.40 8.93 33.05
N HIS A 852 38.40 9.15 33.90
CA HIS A 852 38.62 9.73 35.22
C HIS A 852 39.07 8.64 36.20
N ALA A 853 40.39 8.46 36.34
CA ALA A 853 41.02 7.87 37.52
C ALA A 853 42.43 8.47 37.78
N ARG A 854 42.47 9.38 38.78
CA ARG A 854 43.55 9.92 39.66
C ARG A 854 45.07 9.97 39.26
N PRO A 855 45.83 10.90 39.88
CA PRO A 855 46.94 11.63 39.24
C PRO A 855 48.33 11.05 39.49
N SER A 856 49.26 11.31 38.57
CA SER A 856 50.70 11.24 38.82
C SER A 856 51.47 12.29 38.01
N THR A 857 51.95 13.30 38.75
CA THR A 857 53.25 13.97 38.67
C THR A 857 54.04 14.04 37.35
N SER A 858 54.22 15.29 36.91
CA SER A 858 55.46 15.92 36.41
C SER A 858 56.31 15.19 35.35
N ASN A 859 56.45 15.80 34.18
CA ASN A 859 57.44 16.85 33.98
C ASN A 859 57.22 17.62 32.69
N ASN A 860 57.60 18.88 32.77
CA ASN A 860 57.59 19.89 31.73
C ASN A 860 58.42 19.46 30.53
N ASP A 861 58.01 19.89 29.34
CA ASP A 861 58.83 20.85 28.59
C ASP A 861 57.92 21.76 27.77
N ASN A 862 58.12 23.06 28.01
CA ASN A 862 57.55 24.16 27.26
C ASN A 862 58.20 24.18 25.88
N ASP A 863 57.42 24.49 24.84
CA ASP A 863 57.85 25.57 23.97
C ASP A 863 56.67 26.41 23.50
N SER A 864 56.85 27.71 23.70
CA SER A 864 55.86 28.77 23.58
C SER A 864 55.90 29.41 22.20
N GLY A 865 54.74 29.82 21.70
CA GLY A 865 54.62 30.75 20.57
C GLY A 865 53.25 31.41 20.53
N SER A 866 53.05 32.45 21.35
CA SER A 866 51.89 33.35 21.31
C SER A 866 52.14 34.55 20.40
N PHE A 867 51.15 34.99 19.63
CA PHE A 867 50.98 36.36 19.06
C PHE A 867 49.55 36.40 18.44
N PHE A 868 48.63 37.35 18.62
CA PHE A 868 48.55 38.71 19.17
C PHE A 868 47.10 38.99 19.67
N GLU A 869 46.96 39.84 20.70
CA GLU A 869 45.74 40.61 21.03
C GLU A 869 45.58 41.81 20.08
N ILE A 870 44.35 42.19 19.71
CA ILE A 870 44.05 43.51 19.09
C ILE A 870 42.81 44.15 19.72
N ASP A 871 42.97 45.44 19.99
CA ASP A 871 42.19 46.42 20.74
C ASP A 871 40.83 46.84 20.10
N TRP A 872 39.76 46.93 20.91
CA TRP A 872 38.35 47.12 20.49
C TRP A 872 37.97 48.54 20.03
N LYS A 873 38.92 49.48 19.94
CA LYS A 873 38.61 50.89 19.62
C LYS A 873 38.76 51.29 18.14
N ILE A 874 39.27 50.41 17.28
CA ILE A 874 39.41 50.67 15.83
C ILE A 874 38.17 50.22 15.03
N VAL A 875 37.43 49.23 15.55
CA VAL A 875 36.26 48.64 14.87
C VAL A 875 35.12 49.66 14.71
N LEU A 876 34.92 50.57 15.66
CA LEU A 876 33.75 51.48 15.67
C LEU A 876 33.81 52.64 14.66
N ILE A 877 35.00 53.04 14.20
CA ILE A 877 35.14 54.14 13.21
C ILE A 877 35.07 53.59 11.77
N GLY A 878 35.41 52.31 11.56
CA GLY A 878 35.34 51.65 10.25
C GLY A 878 33.91 51.36 9.75
N TYR A 879 32.96 51.12 10.66
CA TYR A 879 31.58 50.76 10.29
C TYR A 879 30.77 51.93 9.68
N GLY A 880 31.12 53.18 9.99
CA GLY A 880 30.41 54.35 9.46
C GLY A 880 30.85 54.78 8.06
N GLY A 881 32.14 54.63 7.72
CA GLY A 881 32.68 55.05 6.41
C GLY A 881 32.48 54.03 5.29
N GLY A 882 32.48 52.73 5.62
CA GLY A 882 32.36 51.64 4.62
C GLY A 882 30.95 51.52 4.01
N LEU A 883 29.91 51.94 4.73
CA LEU A 883 28.52 51.80 4.27
C LEU A 883 28.17 52.78 3.14
N VAL A 884 28.81 53.95 3.10
CA VAL A 884 28.54 55.00 2.09
C VAL A 884 29.36 54.78 0.81
N ALA A 885 30.60 54.26 0.93
CA ALA A 885 31.40 53.86 -0.23
C ALA A 885 30.90 52.54 -0.87
N GLY A 886 30.34 51.63 -0.06
CA GLY A 886 29.80 50.35 -0.56
C GLY A 886 28.54 50.46 -1.41
N VAL A 887 27.69 51.47 -1.18
CA VAL A 887 26.46 51.69 -1.95
C VAL A 887 26.72 52.39 -3.30
N ALA A 888 27.81 53.16 -3.41
CA ALA A 888 28.17 53.86 -4.64
C ALA A 888 29.00 53.00 -5.64
N LEU A 889 29.73 51.99 -5.16
CA LEU A 889 30.51 51.06 -6.01
C LEU A 889 29.76 49.76 -6.35
N GLY A 890 28.58 49.52 -5.74
CA GLY A 890 27.78 48.32 -5.92
C GLY A 890 27.00 48.21 -7.24
N ASN A 891 27.25 49.08 -8.23
CA ASN A 891 26.50 49.09 -9.49
C ASN A 891 27.34 48.99 -10.77
N SER A 892 28.60 48.53 -10.68
CA SER A 892 29.41 48.33 -11.89
C SER A 892 30.61 47.39 -11.71
N TYR A 893 30.43 46.15 -11.27
CA TYR A 893 31.36 45.05 -11.65
C TYR A 893 30.63 43.71 -11.76
N PHE A 894 30.55 43.22 -12.99
CA PHE A 894 30.12 41.88 -13.37
C PHE A 894 31.21 40.83 -13.06
N LEU A 895 30.78 39.67 -12.56
CA LEU A 895 31.31 38.29 -12.65
C LEU A 895 32.80 38.06 -13.02
N GLN A 896 33.51 37.34 -12.14
CA GLN A 896 34.54 36.36 -12.56
C GLN A 896 34.19 34.94 -12.04
N PRO A 897 34.49 33.87 -12.80
CA PRO A 897 34.16 32.48 -12.47
C PRO A 897 35.20 31.87 -11.50
N LYS A 898 34.77 31.07 -10.50
CA LYS A 898 35.70 30.34 -9.61
C LYS A 898 36.19 29.02 -10.19
N CYS A 899 35.37 28.33 -11.00
CA CYS A 899 35.78 27.09 -11.66
C CYS A 899 36.89 27.31 -12.70
N HIS A 900 37.90 26.42 -12.72
CA HIS A 900 38.94 26.45 -13.74
C HIS A 900 38.34 26.29 -15.14
N GLN A 901 38.70 27.19 -16.06
CA GLN A 901 38.09 27.26 -17.39
C GLN A 901 38.19 25.94 -18.17
N TYR A 902 39.29 25.20 -18.05
CA TYR A 902 39.44 23.92 -18.76
C TYR A 902 38.51 22.82 -18.20
N GLU A 903 38.14 22.87 -16.92
CA GLU A 903 37.22 21.90 -16.28
C GLU A 903 35.77 22.20 -16.70
N SER A 904 35.36 23.47 -16.74
CA SER A 904 34.04 23.86 -17.24
C SER A 904 33.86 23.52 -18.72
N HIS A 905 34.89 23.72 -19.55
CA HIS A 905 34.87 23.29 -20.95
C HIS A 905 34.81 21.77 -21.09
N ALA A 906 35.56 21.03 -20.26
CA ALA A 906 35.52 19.57 -20.28
C ALA A 906 34.12 19.02 -19.91
N LEU A 907 33.44 19.64 -18.93
CA LEU A 907 32.08 19.29 -18.53
C LEU A 907 31.03 19.64 -19.59
N LEU A 908 31.11 20.82 -20.22
CA LEU A 908 30.20 21.18 -21.32
C LEU A 908 30.39 20.27 -22.52
N GLN A 909 31.64 19.95 -22.88
CA GLN A 909 31.93 18.97 -23.93
C GLN A 909 31.42 17.57 -23.57
N PHE A 910 31.45 17.18 -22.29
CA PHE A 910 30.88 15.92 -21.84
C PHE A 910 29.37 15.90 -22.03
N LYS A 911 28.68 16.99 -21.66
CA LYS A 911 27.23 17.16 -21.83
C LYS A 911 26.79 17.03 -23.28
N GLU A 912 27.56 17.55 -24.23
CA GLU A 912 27.24 17.47 -25.67
C GLU A 912 27.20 16.03 -26.23
N GLY A 913 27.86 15.08 -25.55
CA GLY A 913 27.88 13.68 -25.96
C GLY A 913 26.60 12.89 -25.66
N PHE A 914 25.61 13.49 -24.97
CA PHE A 914 24.42 12.79 -24.50
C PHE A 914 23.14 13.56 -24.79
N VAL A 915 22.06 12.81 -25.01
CA VAL A 915 20.71 13.33 -25.20
C VAL A 915 19.94 13.14 -23.89
N ILE A 916 19.11 14.11 -23.52
CA ILE A 916 18.21 13.97 -22.38
C ILE A 916 17.01 13.12 -22.79
N ASN A 917 16.79 12.01 -22.09
CA ASN A 917 15.69 11.08 -22.32
C ASN A 917 15.13 10.63 -20.96
N ASN A 918 13.87 10.93 -20.71
CA ASN A 918 13.18 10.57 -19.48
C ASN A 918 13.08 9.05 -19.24
N LEU A 919 13.20 8.22 -20.28
CA LEU A 919 13.27 6.76 -20.16
C LEU A 919 14.67 6.23 -19.82
N ALA A 920 15.65 7.12 -19.66
CA ALA A 920 17.02 6.74 -19.34
C ALA A 920 17.24 6.44 -17.86
N SER A 921 16.33 6.86 -16.98
CA SER A 921 16.38 6.70 -15.52
C SER A 921 15.10 6.00 -15.07
N ASP A 922 15.22 5.07 -14.12
CA ASP A 922 14.06 4.42 -13.48
C ASP A 922 13.51 5.26 -12.31
N ASP A 923 14.24 6.29 -11.86
CA ASP A 923 13.79 7.23 -10.85
C ASP A 923 12.77 8.22 -11.43
N LEU A 924 11.55 8.14 -10.91
CA LEU A 924 10.42 9.01 -11.27
C LEU A 924 10.63 10.49 -10.86
N LEU A 925 11.62 10.79 -10.01
CA LEU A 925 12.06 12.16 -9.64
C LEU A 925 13.35 12.60 -10.34
N GLY A 926 13.97 11.73 -11.14
CA GLY A 926 15.16 12.04 -11.90
C GLY A 926 14.92 13.21 -12.85
N TYR A 927 15.87 14.15 -12.94
CA TYR A 927 15.78 15.32 -13.81
C TYR A 927 17.15 15.63 -14.43
N PRO A 928 17.21 16.27 -15.60
CA PRO A 928 18.48 16.50 -16.30
C PRO A 928 19.30 17.59 -15.61
N LYS A 929 20.09 17.22 -14.59
CA LYS A 929 20.99 18.13 -13.82
C LYS A 929 21.91 18.95 -14.73
N THR A 930 22.34 18.37 -15.85
CA THR A 930 23.16 19.03 -16.88
C THR A 930 22.46 20.23 -17.53
N SER A 931 21.15 20.41 -17.37
CA SER A 931 20.41 21.58 -17.87
C SER A 931 20.85 22.89 -17.21
N SER A 932 21.31 22.83 -15.96
CA SER A 932 21.88 23.98 -15.26
C SER A 932 23.28 24.37 -15.77
N TRP A 933 23.94 23.50 -16.56
CA TRP A 933 25.29 23.72 -17.03
C TRP A 933 25.30 24.69 -18.19
N ASN A 934 25.81 25.89 -17.94
CA ASN A 934 25.81 27.01 -18.87
C ASN A 934 27.17 27.71 -18.86
N SER A 935 27.71 28.02 -20.04
CA SER A 935 28.99 28.74 -20.19
C SER A 935 28.99 30.13 -19.54
N SER A 936 27.81 30.72 -19.31
CA SER A 936 27.64 32.02 -18.67
C SER A 936 27.66 31.97 -17.13
N THR A 937 27.67 30.79 -16.51
CA THR A 937 27.62 30.62 -15.04
C THR A 937 28.80 29.80 -14.54
N ASP A 938 29.17 29.99 -13.27
CA ASP A 938 30.29 29.29 -12.66
C ASP A 938 30.01 27.78 -12.53
N CYS A 939 30.90 26.92 -13.03
CA CYS A 939 30.68 25.48 -13.02
C CYS A 939 30.51 24.90 -11.61
N CYS A 940 31.09 25.54 -10.59
CA CYS A 940 30.94 25.14 -9.19
C CYS A 940 29.55 25.41 -8.60
N SER A 941 28.69 26.13 -9.34
CA SER A 941 27.29 26.39 -9.00
C SER A 941 26.31 25.52 -9.81
N TRP A 942 26.81 24.69 -10.72
CA TRP A 942 25.98 23.81 -11.53
C TRP A 942 25.46 22.63 -10.71
N ASP A 943 24.22 22.22 -11.01
CA ASP A 943 23.62 21.04 -10.39
C ASP A 943 24.49 19.82 -10.65
N GLY A 944 24.70 19.04 -9.59
CA GLY A 944 25.55 17.86 -9.63
C GLY A 944 27.05 18.12 -9.57
N ILE A 945 27.51 19.38 -9.53
CA ILE A 945 28.95 19.71 -9.44
C ILE A 945 29.28 20.27 -8.06
N LYS A 946 30.37 19.76 -7.45
CA LYS A 946 30.97 20.36 -6.25
C LYS A 946 32.47 20.56 -6.44
N CYS A 947 32.93 21.77 -6.16
CA CYS A 947 34.33 22.12 -6.20
C CYS A 947 34.98 22.12 -4.82
N HIS A 948 36.31 22.02 -4.80
CA HIS A 948 37.10 22.11 -3.59
C HIS A 948 37.17 23.56 -3.08
N LYS A 949 36.81 23.79 -1.81
CA LYS A 949 36.61 25.13 -1.21
C LYS A 949 37.79 26.11 -1.31
N HIS A 950 39.01 25.64 -1.56
CA HIS A 950 40.23 26.46 -1.56
C HIS A 950 41.01 26.44 -2.87
N THR A 951 40.73 25.49 -3.76
CA THR A 951 41.48 25.30 -5.01
C THR A 951 40.58 25.37 -6.23
N ASP A 952 39.27 25.45 -6.01
CA ASP A 952 38.18 25.56 -6.99
C ASP A 952 38.14 24.47 -8.07
N HIS A 953 38.98 23.44 -7.97
CA HIS A 953 38.90 22.23 -8.79
C HIS A 953 37.62 21.44 -8.52
N VAL A 954 37.03 20.88 -9.59
CA VAL A 954 35.90 19.94 -9.51
C VAL A 954 36.33 18.65 -8.83
N ILE A 955 35.69 18.32 -7.70
CA ILE A 955 36.01 17.12 -6.90
C ILE A 955 34.85 16.15 -6.77
N HIS A 956 33.62 16.56 -7.10
CA HIS A 956 32.43 15.70 -7.04
C HIS A 956 31.56 15.98 -8.26
N ILE A 957 31.21 14.92 -8.98
CA ILE A 957 30.18 14.91 -10.02
C ILE A 957 29.12 13.90 -9.60
N ASN A 958 27.90 14.39 -9.40
CA ASN A 958 26.71 13.57 -9.18
C ASN A 958 25.70 13.87 -10.29
N LEU A 959 25.65 12.96 -11.26
CA LEU A 959 24.68 12.91 -12.33
C LEU A 959 23.79 11.68 -12.19
N SER A 960 23.54 11.21 -10.95
CA SER A 960 22.58 10.14 -10.75
C SER A 960 21.20 10.58 -11.27
N SER A 961 20.43 9.64 -11.87
CA SER A 961 19.06 9.88 -12.32
C SER A 961 18.92 11.15 -13.19
N SER A 962 19.94 11.44 -14.00
CA SER A 962 20.04 12.68 -14.77
C SER A 962 19.51 12.56 -16.19
N GLN A 963 18.76 11.48 -16.47
CA GLN A 963 18.10 11.22 -17.74
C GLN A 963 19.09 11.20 -18.93
N LEU A 964 20.36 10.85 -18.69
CA LEU A 964 21.39 10.84 -19.74
C LEU A 964 21.23 9.59 -20.61
N TYR A 965 20.97 9.79 -21.89
CA TYR A 965 20.90 8.74 -22.90
C TYR A 965 21.96 8.95 -23.98
N GLY A 966 22.78 7.95 -24.20
CA GLY A 966 23.81 7.99 -25.25
C GLY A 966 24.94 7.02 -24.99
N THR A 967 25.96 7.07 -25.84
CA THR A 967 27.13 6.19 -25.71
C THR A 967 28.29 6.94 -25.05
N MET A 968 28.89 6.35 -24.01
CA MET A 968 30.05 6.94 -23.34
C MET A 968 31.30 6.79 -24.21
N ASP A 969 31.83 7.92 -24.71
CA ASP A 969 33.05 7.95 -25.52
C ASP A 969 34.28 7.43 -24.73
N ALA A 970 35.11 6.60 -25.36
CA ALA A 970 36.33 6.06 -24.77
C ALA A 970 37.36 7.16 -24.41
N ASN A 971 37.32 8.30 -25.10
CA ASN A 971 38.13 9.50 -24.91
C ASN A 971 37.31 10.68 -24.32
N SER A 972 36.20 10.38 -23.64
CA SER A 972 35.34 11.38 -23.01
C SER A 972 36.13 12.47 -22.28
N SER A 973 35.71 13.73 -22.46
CA SER A 973 36.33 14.89 -21.81
C SER A 973 36.25 14.83 -20.29
N LEU A 974 35.33 14.03 -19.73
CA LEU A 974 35.20 13.76 -18.29
C LEU A 974 36.52 13.31 -17.65
N PHE A 975 37.35 12.54 -18.37
CA PHE A 975 38.60 12.01 -17.84
C PHE A 975 39.72 13.06 -17.71
N ARG A 976 39.50 14.30 -18.18
CA ARG A 976 40.43 15.43 -17.96
C ARG A 976 40.34 15.99 -16.52
N LEU A 977 39.32 15.61 -15.75
CA LEU A 977 39.06 16.09 -14.40
C LEU A 977 39.85 15.28 -13.36
N VAL A 978 41.18 15.34 -13.41
CA VAL A 978 42.09 14.47 -12.64
C VAL A 978 42.00 14.62 -11.11
N HIS A 979 41.38 15.70 -10.63
CA HIS A 979 41.17 15.97 -9.20
C HIS A 979 39.88 15.34 -8.64
N LEU A 980 39.08 14.67 -9.48
CA LEU A 980 37.79 14.12 -9.12
C LEU A 980 37.92 13.03 -8.04
N ARG A 981 37.11 13.17 -6.98
CA ARG A 981 37.04 12.25 -5.84
C ARG A 981 35.77 11.42 -5.82
N VAL A 982 34.67 11.95 -6.35
CA VAL A 982 33.38 11.26 -6.45
C VAL A 982 32.85 11.38 -7.87
N LEU A 983 32.53 10.25 -8.48
CA LEU A 983 31.83 10.17 -9.76
C LEU A 983 30.62 9.25 -9.60
N ASP A 984 29.43 9.84 -9.62
CA ASP A 984 28.18 9.12 -9.61
C ASP A 984 27.43 9.39 -10.92
N LEU A 985 27.29 8.35 -11.73
CA LEU A 985 26.52 8.33 -12.97
C LEU A 985 25.34 7.35 -12.89
N SER A 986 24.96 6.90 -11.69
CA SER A 986 23.97 5.85 -11.50
C SER A 986 22.59 6.19 -12.09
N ASP A 987 21.81 5.18 -12.44
CA ASP A 987 20.43 5.34 -12.93
C ASP A 987 20.32 6.26 -14.16
N ASN A 988 21.13 5.98 -15.18
CA ASN A 988 21.05 6.59 -16.51
C ASN A 988 21.07 5.47 -17.58
N ASN A 989 21.08 5.84 -18.87
CA ASN A 989 21.12 4.88 -19.97
C ASN A 989 22.29 5.14 -20.91
N PHE A 990 23.46 4.61 -20.54
CA PHE A 990 24.65 4.62 -21.39
C PHE A 990 24.64 3.60 -22.54
N ASN A 991 23.47 3.11 -22.97
CA ASN A 991 23.25 2.35 -24.20
C ASN A 991 24.29 1.26 -24.53
N TYR A 992 24.49 0.31 -23.62
CA TYR A 992 25.44 -0.81 -23.76
C TYR A 992 26.91 -0.40 -23.94
N SER A 993 27.29 0.80 -23.51
CA SER A 993 28.68 1.29 -23.60
C SER A 993 29.62 0.41 -22.78
N LYS A 994 30.90 0.35 -23.20
CA LYS A 994 31.96 -0.24 -22.38
C LYS A 994 32.48 0.80 -21.39
N ILE A 995 32.82 0.38 -20.17
CA ILE A 995 33.52 1.25 -19.22
C ILE A 995 34.88 1.65 -19.83
N PRO A 996 35.16 2.95 -20.06
CA PRO A 996 36.38 3.37 -20.71
C PRO A 996 37.64 3.04 -19.90
N THR A 997 38.71 2.63 -20.57
CA THR A 997 40.01 2.32 -19.91
C THR A 997 40.64 3.55 -19.26
N LYS A 998 40.35 4.75 -19.78
CA LYS A 998 40.80 6.04 -19.23
C LYS A 998 40.25 6.38 -17.85
N ILE A 999 39.26 5.64 -17.35
CA ILE A 999 38.77 5.84 -15.97
C ILE A 999 39.90 5.69 -14.94
N GLY A 1000 40.97 4.93 -15.25
CA GLY A 1000 42.16 4.82 -14.40
C GLY A 1000 43.01 6.10 -14.30
N GLU A 1001 42.81 7.09 -15.18
CA GLU A 1001 43.50 8.39 -15.11
C GLU A 1001 42.97 9.26 -13.96
N LEU A 1002 41.78 8.96 -13.42
CA LEU A 1002 41.16 9.63 -12.27
C LEU A 1002 41.78 9.17 -10.94
N SER A 1003 43.09 9.36 -10.78
CA SER A 1003 43.88 8.84 -9.65
C SER A 1003 43.43 9.28 -8.25
N GLN A 1004 42.60 10.32 -8.15
CA GLN A 1004 42.06 10.84 -6.89
C GLN A 1004 40.69 10.25 -6.52
N LEU A 1005 40.12 9.41 -7.37
CA LEU A 1005 38.77 8.89 -7.22
C LEU A 1005 38.67 7.98 -6.00
N LYS A 1006 37.71 8.30 -5.12
CA LYS A 1006 37.37 7.56 -3.91
C LYS A 1006 36.04 6.83 -4.04
N PHE A 1007 35.08 7.39 -4.77
CA PHE A 1007 33.75 6.82 -4.95
C PHE A 1007 33.41 6.80 -6.43
N LEU A 1008 33.11 5.60 -6.94
CA LEU A 1008 32.65 5.37 -8.30
C LEU A 1008 31.33 4.60 -8.27
N ASN A 1009 30.27 5.25 -8.73
CA ASN A 1009 28.96 4.64 -8.86
C ASN A 1009 28.49 4.69 -10.31
N LEU A 1010 28.35 3.52 -10.93
CA LEU A 1010 27.81 3.34 -12.29
C LEU A 1010 26.61 2.38 -12.28
N SER A 1011 25.98 2.14 -11.13
CA SER A 1011 24.86 1.21 -10.98
C SER A 1011 23.60 1.67 -11.72
N LEU A 1012 22.63 0.77 -11.93
CA LEU A 1012 21.37 1.06 -12.63
C LEU A 1012 21.56 1.61 -14.06
N ASN A 1013 22.66 1.24 -14.72
CA ASN A 1013 22.98 1.65 -16.09
C ASN A 1013 23.15 0.44 -17.02
N LEU A 1014 22.89 0.62 -18.31
CA LEU A 1014 23.19 -0.38 -19.35
C LEU A 1014 24.67 -0.33 -19.78
N PHE A 1015 25.63 -0.55 -18.88
CA PHE A 1015 27.03 -0.78 -19.29
C PHE A 1015 27.24 -2.22 -19.77
N SER A 1016 28.21 -2.48 -20.66
CA SER A 1016 28.54 -3.84 -21.15
C SER A 1016 30.05 -4.10 -21.22
N GLY A 1017 30.47 -5.36 -21.32
CA GLY A 1017 31.87 -5.73 -21.56
C GLY A 1017 32.64 -6.15 -20.30
N GLU A 1018 33.96 -5.94 -20.25
CA GLU A 1018 34.77 -6.25 -19.06
C GLU A 1018 35.04 -4.99 -18.24
N ILE A 1019 35.14 -5.11 -16.90
CA ILE A 1019 35.72 -4.05 -16.08
C ILE A 1019 37.18 -3.87 -16.53
N PRO A 1020 37.58 -2.68 -17.01
CA PRO A 1020 38.94 -2.47 -17.49
C PRO A 1020 39.95 -2.63 -16.34
N ARG A 1021 41.10 -3.24 -16.63
CA ARG A 1021 42.18 -3.48 -15.64
C ARG A 1021 42.67 -2.19 -14.97
N GLN A 1022 42.45 -1.05 -15.64
CA GLN A 1022 42.77 0.28 -15.17
C GLN A 1022 41.94 0.70 -13.95
N VAL A 1023 40.75 0.15 -13.73
CA VAL A 1023 39.99 0.37 -12.48
C VAL A 1023 40.77 -0.16 -11.28
N SER A 1024 41.52 -1.26 -11.44
CA SER A 1024 42.40 -1.80 -10.40
C SER A 1024 43.61 -0.90 -10.10
N GLN A 1025 43.84 0.16 -10.88
CA GLN A 1025 44.90 1.16 -10.64
C GLN A 1025 44.43 2.33 -9.77
N LEU A 1026 43.12 2.43 -9.49
CA LEU A 1026 42.52 3.46 -8.64
C LEU A 1026 42.78 3.16 -7.16
N SER A 1027 44.03 3.32 -6.73
CA SER A 1027 44.50 2.97 -5.38
C SER A 1027 43.80 3.70 -4.24
N LYS A 1028 43.11 4.83 -4.50
CA LYS A 1028 42.35 5.60 -3.50
C LYS A 1028 40.87 5.24 -3.43
N LEU A 1029 40.41 4.30 -4.26
CA LEU A 1029 39.00 3.93 -4.36
C LEU A 1029 38.55 3.22 -3.08
N LEU A 1030 37.53 3.78 -2.43
CA LEU A 1030 36.87 3.28 -1.22
C LEU A 1030 35.56 2.56 -1.57
N SER A 1031 34.84 3.03 -2.59
CA SER A 1031 33.55 2.46 -2.99
C SER A 1031 33.48 2.27 -4.50
N LEU A 1032 33.08 1.07 -4.91
CA LEU A 1032 32.78 0.71 -6.28
C LEU A 1032 31.40 0.04 -6.35
N ASP A 1033 30.44 0.75 -6.95
CA ASP A 1033 29.09 0.24 -7.21
C ASP A 1033 28.84 0.12 -8.72
N LEU A 1034 28.59 -1.11 -9.16
CA LEU A 1034 28.23 -1.48 -10.54
C LEU A 1034 26.95 -2.35 -10.55
N GLY A 1035 26.13 -2.31 -9.51
CA GLY A 1035 24.93 -3.13 -9.37
C GLY A 1035 23.81 -2.78 -10.37
N PHE A 1036 22.94 -3.74 -10.68
CA PHE A 1036 21.70 -3.58 -11.46
C PHE A 1036 21.90 -3.12 -12.93
N ARG A 1037 21.38 -3.92 -13.88
CA ARG A 1037 21.35 -3.61 -15.35
C ARG A 1037 22.70 -3.50 -16.08
N ALA A 1038 23.84 -3.73 -15.42
CA ALA A 1038 25.17 -3.70 -16.04
C ALA A 1038 25.64 -5.09 -16.54
N ILE A 1039 25.79 -5.28 -17.85
CA ILE A 1039 26.30 -6.51 -18.49
C ILE A 1039 27.83 -6.52 -18.48
N VAL A 1040 28.44 -6.36 -17.31
CA VAL A 1040 29.91 -6.26 -17.17
C VAL A 1040 30.49 -7.60 -16.67
N ARG A 1041 31.76 -7.91 -16.93
CA ARG A 1041 32.52 -9.05 -16.35
C ARG A 1041 33.69 -8.54 -15.49
N PRO A 1042 33.90 -9.03 -14.26
CA PRO A 1042 34.90 -8.46 -13.37
C PRO A 1042 36.28 -9.09 -13.63
N LYS A 1043 37.35 -8.30 -13.46
CA LYS A 1043 38.71 -8.83 -13.40
C LYS A 1043 39.12 -9.08 -11.95
N VAL A 1044 39.95 -10.11 -11.74
CA VAL A 1044 40.49 -10.51 -10.43
C VAL A 1044 41.03 -9.32 -9.63
N GLY A 1045 41.67 -8.35 -10.30
CA GLY A 1045 42.25 -7.17 -9.64
C GLY A 1045 41.26 -6.24 -8.93
N VAL A 1046 39.95 -6.28 -9.23
CA VAL A 1046 38.96 -5.43 -8.55
C VAL A 1046 38.72 -5.88 -7.10
N PHE A 1047 38.81 -7.20 -6.85
CA PHE A 1047 38.64 -7.78 -5.51
C PHE A 1047 39.85 -7.53 -4.59
N HIS A 1048 40.96 -7.03 -5.14
CA HIS A 1048 42.24 -6.84 -4.43
C HIS A 1048 42.63 -5.37 -4.30
N LEU A 1049 41.69 -4.44 -4.53
CA LEU A 1049 41.95 -3.03 -4.33
C LEU A 1049 42.22 -2.75 -2.84
N PRO A 1050 43.38 -2.16 -2.48
CA PRO A 1050 43.88 -2.19 -1.11
C PRO A 1050 43.03 -1.38 -0.11
N ASN A 1051 42.39 -0.31 -0.59
CA ASN A 1051 41.57 0.60 0.24
C ASN A 1051 40.07 0.46 -0.01
N LEU A 1052 39.63 -0.52 -0.80
CA LEU A 1052 38.23 -0.67 -1.15
C LEU A 1052 37.43 -1.18 0.05
N GLU A 1053 36.47 -0.39 0.51
CA GLU A 1053 35.56 -0.67 1.62
C GLU A 1053 34.24 -1.28 1.13
N LEU A 1054 33.68 -0.78 0.02
CA LEU A 1054 32.42 -1.29 -0.55
C LEU A 1054 32.61 -1.77 -1.98
N LEU A 1055 32.18 -3.01 -2.24
CA LEU A 1055 32.04 -3.58 -3.58
C LEU A 1055 30.62 -4.12 -3.79
N ASP A 1056 29.83 -3.43 -4.61
CA ASP A 1056 28.49 -3.86 -5.01
C ASP A 1056 28.45 -4.21 -6.50
N LEU A 1057 28.10 -5.47 -6.78
CA LEU A 1057 27.93 -6.04 -8.11
C LEU A 1057 26.56 -6.72 -8.29
N ARG A 1058 25.59 -6.45 -7.41
CA ARG A 1058 24.29 -7.15 -7.36
C ARG A 1058 23.51 -7.08 -8.67
N TYR A 1059 22.62 -8.04 -8.89
CA TYR A 1059 21.65 -8.09 -9.99
C TYR A 1059 22.26 -8.00 -11.40
N ASN A 1060 23.46 -8.56 -11.55
CA ASN A 1060 24.14 -8.72 -12.83
C ASN A 1060 24.27 -10.23 -13.13
N PRO A 1061 23.22 -10.88 -13.67
CA PRO A 1061 23.15 -12.36 -13.78
C PRO A 1061 24.20 -12.96 -14.74
N ASN A 1062 24.78 -12.13 -15.62
CA ASN A 1062 25.84 -12.53 -16.54
C ASN A 1062 27.24 -12.50 -15.90
N LEU A 1063 27.40 -11.94 -14.69
CA LEU A 1063 28.63 -12.05 -13.89
C LEU A 1063 28.80 -13.48 -13.42
N ASN A 1064 29.58 -14.28 -14.15
CA ASN A 1064 29.80 -15.69 -13.86
C ASN A 1064 31.29 -15.98 -13.59
N GLY A 1065 31.57 -17.18 -13.08
CA GLY A 1065 32.91 -17.60 -12.70
C GLY A 1065 33.00 -17.96 -11.22
N ARG A 1066 34.23 -18.11 -10.71
CA ARG A 1066 34.53 -18.34 -9.30
C ARG A 1066 35.04 -17.05 -8.67
N LEU A 1067 34.79 -16.87 -7.37
CA LEU A 1067 35.44 -15.80 -6.61
C LEU A 1067 36.95 -16.07 -6.52
N PRO A 1068 37.80 -15.04 -6.64
CA PRO A 1068 39.23 -15.19 -6.42
C PRO A 1068 39.54 -15.40 -4.93
N GLU A 1069 40.76 -15.83 -4.63
CA GLU A 1069 41.25 -15.83 -3.25
C GLU A 1069 41.43 -14.38 -2.76
N PHE A 1070 41.21 -14.12 -1.46
CA PHE A 1070 41.34 -12.82 -0.82
C PHE A 1070 42.61 -12.80 0.06
N GLU A 1071 43.60 -11.97 -0.24
CA GLU A 1071 44.82 -11.94 0.59
C GLU A 1071 44.64 -11.15 1.89
N SER A 1072 44.40 -9.85 1.75
CA SER A 1072 44.07 -8.88 2.80
C SER A 1072 43.37 -7.72 2.11
N SER A 1073 42.20 -7.32 2.60
CA SER A 1073 41.36 -6.29 1.97
C SER A 1073 40.74 -5.39 3.03
N SER A 1074 40.47 -4.14 2.68
CA SER A 1074 39.78 -3.18 3.54
C SER A 1074 38.25 -3.27 3.40
N LEU A 1075 37.75 -4.29 2.69
CA LEU A 1075 36.32 -4.45 2.40
C LEU A 1075 35.51 -4.58 3.70
N THR A 1076 34.56 -3.68 3.88
CA THR A 1076 33.51 -3.70 4.90
C THR A 1076 32.22 -4.29 4.34
N GLU A 1077 31.95 -4.14 3.04
CA GLU A 1077 30.74 -4.66 2.40
C GLU A 1077 31.06 -5.33 1.05
N LEU A 1078 30.60 -6.58 0.92
CA LEU A 1078 30.66 -7.34 -0.32
C LEU A 1078 29.24 -7.79 -0.71
N ALA A 1079 28.69 -7.17 -1.76
CA ALA A 1079 27.34 -7.43 -2.24
C ALA A 1079 27.37 -8.00 -3.67
N LEU A 1080 27.02 -9.28 -3.82
CA LEU A 1080 27.03 -10.03 -5.09
C LEU A 1080 25.69 -10.70 -5.42
N GLY A 1081 24.64 -10.42 -4.65
CA GLY A 1081 23.35 -11.07 -4.81
C GLY A 1081 22.73 -10.96 -6.22
N GLY A 1082 22.09 -12.01 -6.71
CA GLY A 1082 21.49 -12.04 -8.06
C GLY A 1082 22.51 -12.13 -9.21
N THR A 1083 23.75 -12.55 -8.93
CA THR A 1083 24.80 -12.77 -9.94
C THR A 1083 24.94 -14.24 -10.34
N GLY A 1084 25.67 -14.51 -11.42
CA GLY A 1084 25.99 -15.88 -11.88
C GLY A 1084 27.23 -16.49 -11.23
N PHE A 1085 27.82 -15.89 -10.17
CA PHE A 1085 28.98 -16.44 -9.48
C PHE A 1085 28.68 -17.83 -8.91
N SER A 1086 29.64 -18.74 -9.07
CA SER A 1086 29.49 -20.18 -8.82
C SER A 1086 30.76 -20.79 -8.25
N GLY A 1087 30.68 -22.03 -7.76
CA GLY A 1087 31.78 -22.67 -7.06
C GLY A 1087 31.62 -22.61 -5.55
N THR A 1088 32.69 -22.94 -4.83
CA THR A 1088 32.75 -22.83 -3.36
C THR A 1088 33.14 -21.42 -2.94
N LEU A 1089 32.69 -20.98 -1.77
CA LEU A 1089 33.19 -19.74 -1.16
C LEU A 1089 34.67 -19.96 -0.75
N PRO A 1090 35.61 -19.09 -1.19
CA PRO A 1090 37.03 -19.32 -0.96
C PRO A 1090 37.36 -19.17 0.53
N VAL A 1091 38.22 -20.06 1.04
CA VAL A 1091 38.61 -20.09 2.48
C VAL A 1091 39.27 -18.77 2.90
N SER A 1092 39.95 -18.12 1.97
CA SER A 1092 40.59 -16.83 2.18
C SER A 1092 39.65 -15.67 2.48
N ILE A 1093 38.33 -15.79 2.27
CA ILE A 1093 37.35 -14.76 2.70
C ILE A 1093 37.47 -14.47 4.21
N GLY A 1094 37.85 -15.48 5.00
CA GLY A 1094 38.11 -15.35 6.44
C GLY A 1094 39.33 -14.50 6.81
N LYS A 1095 40.10 -14.01 5.83
CA LYS A 1095 41.19 -13.05 6.02
C LYS A 1095 40.72 -11.58 5.92
N VAL A 1096 39.49 -11.33 5.48
CA VAL A 1096 38.93 -9.98 5.31
C VAL A 1096 38.31 -9.51 6.63
N SER A 1097 39.13 -9.26 7.65
CA SER A 1097 38.68 -8.98 9.02
C SER A 1097 37.84 -7.70 9.17
N SER A 1098 37.87 -6.80 8.19
CA SER A 1098 37.07 -5.58 8.14
C SER A 1098 35.61 -5.80 7.71
N LEU A 1099 35.24 -7.00 7.23
CA LEU A 1099 33.93 -7.27 6.62
C LEU A 1099 32.80 -7.20 7.66
N ILE A 1100 31.81 -6.36 7.39
CA ILE A 1100 30.60 -6.12 8.20
C ILE A 1100 29.37 -6.72 7.50
N VAL A 1101 29.30 -6.64 6.17
CA VAL A 1101 28.18 -7.15 5.36
C VAL A 1101 28.68 -8.11 4.28
N LEU A 1102 28.14 -9.34 4.28
CA LEU A 1102 28.32 -10.33 3.23
C LEU A 1102 26.97 -10.69 2.60
N GLY A 1103 26.68 -10.09 1.45
CA GLY A 1103 25.42 -10.29 0.73
C GLY A 1103 25.62 -11.06 -0.57
N ILE A 1104 25.44 -12.38 -0.56
CA ILE A 1104 25.48 -13.24 -1.76
C ILE A 1104 24.20 -14.06 -2.02
N PRO A 1105 22.98 -13.51 -1.85
CA PRO A 1105 21.74 -14.25 -2.12
C PRO A 1105 21.53 -14.48 -3.62
N ASP A 1106 20.74 -15.49 -4.01
CA ASP A 1106 20.32 -15.70 -5.41
C ASP A 1106 21.51 -15.83 -6.39
N CYS A 1107 22.60 -16.47 -5.93
CA CYS A 1107 23.79 -16.77 -6.73
C CYS A 1107 23.80 -18.26 -7.14
N ARG A 1108 24.97 -18.82 -7.51
CA ARG A 1108 25.14 -20.25 -7.86
C ARG A 1108 26.23 -20.92 -7.02
N PHE A 1109 26.49 -20.45 -5.79
CA PHE A 1109 27.49 -21.05 -4.91
C PHE A 1109 27.02 -22.40 -4.38
N PHE A 1110 27.96 -23.32 -4.17
CA PHE A 1110 27.71 -24.66 -3.64
C PHE A 1110 28.82 -25.13 -2.70
N GLY A 1111 28.57 -26.19 -1.94
CA GLY A 1111 29.56 -26.77 -1.00
C GLY A 1111 29.40 -26.24 0.42
N PHE A 1112 30.44 -26.29 1.23
CA PHE A 1112 30.40 -25.91 2.65
C PHE A 1112 30.71 -24.42 2.83
N ILE A 1113 30.13 -23.80 3.87
CA ILE A 1113 30.59 -22.48 4.33
C ILE A 1113 31.95 -22.69 5.02
N PRO A 1114 33.05 -22.04 4.56
CA PRO A 1114 34.36 -22.24 5.15
C PRO A 1114 34.39 -21.79 6.61
N SER A 1115 34.98 -22.60 7.49
CA SER A 1115 35.08 -22.31 8.93
C SER A 1115 35.84 -21.02 9.23
N SER A 1116 36.74 -20.62 8.34
CA SER A 1116 37.46 -19.35 8.41
C SER A 1116 36.54 -18.12 8.38
N LEU A 1117 35.29 -18.24 7.88
CA LEU A 1117 34.31 -17.16 7.94
C LEU A 1117 33.98 -16.78 9.40
N GLY A 1118 34.06 -17.76 10.31
CA GLY A 1118 33.87 -17.54 11.75
C GLY A 1118 34.95 -16.68 12.41
N ASN A 1119 36.06 -16.41 11.72
CA ASN A 1119 37.11 -15.50 12.18
C ASN A 1119 36.73 -14.02 11.96
N LEU A 1120 35.66 -13.72 11.21
CA LEU A 1120 35.24 -12.36 10.87
C LEU A 1120 34.33 -11.78 11.96
N THR A 1121 34.86 -11.53 13.15
CA THR A 1121 34.06 -11.16 14.33
C THR A 1121 33.36 -9.79 14.24
N GLN A 1122 33.63 -9.00 13.20
CA GLN A 1122 32.93 -7.72 12.90
C GLN A 1122 31.73 -7.91 11.96
N LEU A 1123 31.47 -9.12 11.48
CA LEU A 1123 30.42 -9.41 10.52
C LEU A 1123 29.04 -9.32 11.19
N GLU A 1124 28.22 -8.37 10.73
CA GLU A 1124 26.90 -8.06 11.29
C GLU A 1124 25.77 -8.58 10.42
N GLN A 1125 25.96 -8.66 9.10
CA GLN A 1125 24.91 -9.13 8.20
C GLN A 1125 25.43 -10.17 7.21
N ILE A 1126 24.71 -11.30 7.14
CA ILE A 1126 25.00 -12.37 6.20
C ILE A 1126 23.72 -12.74 5.48
N SER A 1127 23.76 -12.70 4.15
CA SER A 1127 22.70 -13.24 3.29
C SER A 1127 23.29 -14.20 2.27
N LEU A 1128 23.01 -15.49 2.45
CA LEU A 1128 23.40 -16.61 1.58
C LEU A 1128 22.19 -17.27 0.90
N LYS A 1129 21.01 -16.64 0.99
CA LYS A 1129 19.72 -17.17 0.55
C LYS A 1129 19.77 -17.73 -0.88
N ASN A 1130 19.03 -18.79 -1.15
CA ASN A 1130 18.81 -19.31 -2.52
C ASN A 1130 20.13 -19.63 -3.26
N ASN A 1131 20.99 -20.40 -2.60
CA ASN A 1131 22.21 -21.00 -3.15
C ASN A 1131 22.15 -22.53 -2.96
N LYS A 1132 23.28 -23.24 -3.09
CA LYS A 1132 23.41 -24.70 -2.85
C LYS A 1132 24.43 -25.03 -1.77
N PHE A 1133 24.51 -24.21 -0.72
CA PHE A 1133 25.39 -24.49 0.42
C PHE A 1133 24.85 -25.68 1.23
N ARG A 1134 25.74 -26.56 1.70
CA ARG A 1134 25.40 -27.80 2.42
C ARG A 1134 26.27 -28.00 3.66
N GLY A 1135 25.88 -28.94 4.52
CA GLY A 1135 26.59 -29.30 5.76
C GLY A 1135 26.15 -28.52 7.00
N ASP A 1136 26.92 -28.58 8.08
CA ASP A 1136 26.65 -27.84 9.32
C ASP A 1136 27.36 -26.47 9.31
N PRO A 1137 26.63 -25.35 9.30
CA PRO A 1137 27.21 -24.01 9.37
C PRO A 1137 27.70 -23.60 10.77
N SER A 1138 27.46 -24.39 11.82
CA SER A 1138 27.76 -24.03 13.21
C SER A 1138 29.22 -23.62 13.43
N ALA A 1139 30.17 -24.40 12.92
CA ALA A 1139 31.60 -24.12 13.04
C ALA A 1139 32.03 -22.82 12.34
N SER A 1140 31.23 -22.34 11.38
CA SER A 1140 31.54 -21.17 10.56
C SER A 1140 30.80 -19.91 11.02
N LEU A 1141 29.62 -20.04 11.65
CA LEU A 1141 28.74 -18.91 11.95
C LEU A 1141 28.43 -18.73 13.45
N ALA A 1142 28.52 -19.78 14.27
CA ALA A 1142 28.09 -19.71 15.67
C ALA A 1142 28.93 -18.79 16.55
N ASN A 1143 30.17 -18.49 16.14
CA ASN A 1143 31.08 -17.60 16.87
C ASN A 1143 30.94 -16.12 16.46
N LEU A 1144 30.06 -15.79 15.51
CA LEU A 1144 29.85 -14.43 15.02
C LEU A 1144 28.87 -13.65 15.91
N THR A 1145 29.29 -13.30 17.13
CA THR A 1145 28.40 -12.74 18.17
C THR A 1145 27.79 -11.37 17.83
N LYS A 1146 28.32 -10.65 16.84
CA LYS A 1146 27.77 -9.38 16.31
C LYS A 1146 26.75 -9.57 15.18
N LEU A 1147 26.53 -10.81 14.72
CA LEU A 1147 25.63 -11.11 13.62
C LEU A 1147 24.19 -10.76 14.01
N SER A 1148 23.61 -9.80 13.30
CA SER A 1148 22.30 -9.21 13.58
C SER A 1148 21.24 -9.57 12.54
N LEU A 1149 21.66 -9.84 11.31
CA LEU A 1149 20.86 -10.39 10.23
C LEU A 1149 21.52 -11.65 9.65
N LEU A 1150 20.79 -12.76 9.65
CA LEU A 1150 21.20 -14.01 9.02
C LEU A 1150 20.11 -14.53 8.09
N ASN A 1151 20.39 -14.57 6.80
CA ASN A 1151 19.53 -15.19 5.81
C ASN A 1151 20.22 -16.36 5.12
N VAL A 1152 19.78 -17.58 5.41
CA VAL A 1152 20.35 -18.81 4.85
C VAL A 1152 19.28 -19.71 4.22
N GLY A 1153 18.04 -19.22 4.12
CA GLY A 1153 16.92 -19.95 3.55
C GLY A 1153 17.18 -20.43 2.11
N PHE A 1154 16.52 -21.52 1.72
CA PHE A 1154 16.63 -22.09 0.37
C PHE A 1154 18.05 -22.52 -0.02
N ASN A 1155 18.77 -23.18 0.90
CA ASN A 1155 20.04 -23.88 0.66
C ASN A 1155 19.86 -25.40 0.88
N GLU A 1156 20.96 -26.17 0.94
CA GLU A 1156 20.99 -27.63 1.19
C GLU A 1156 21.56 -27.99 2.59
N PHE A 1157 21.31 -27.18 3.63
CA PHE A 1157 21.70 -27.48 5.02
C PHE A 1157 20.85 -28.61 5.66
N THR A 1158 21.39 -29.31 6.65
CA THR A 1158 20.71 -30.42 7.36
C THR A 1158 19.97 -29.95 8.62
N ILE A 1159 18.81 -30.53 8.95
CA ILE A 1159 17.86 -30.03 9.98
C ILE A 1159 18.47 -29.90 11.39
N GLU A 1160 19.37 -30.79 11.80
CA GLU A 1160 20.01 -30.78 13.14
C GLU A 1160 21.00 -29.61 13.36
N THR A 1161 21.17 -28.73 12.36
CA THR A 1161 22.28 -27.78 12.30
C THR A 1161 21.90 -26.33 12.58
N PHE A 1162 20.82 -26.03 13.29
CA PHE A 1162 20.46 -24.64 13.67
C PHE A 1162 20.33 -24.38 15.17
N SER A 1163 20.59 -25.37 16.03
CA SER A 1163 20.56 -25.21 17.50
C SER A 1163 21.60 -24.21 18.04
N TRP A 1164 22.63 -23.89 17.26
CA TRP A 1164 23.63 -22.90 17.60
C TRP A 1164 23.16 -21.45 17.36
N VAL A 1165 22.07 -21.23 16.62
CA VAL A 1165 21.55 -19.90 16.34
C VAL A 1165 21.12 -19.19 17.62
N ASP A 1166 20.63 -19.95 18.61
CA ASP A 1166 20.31 -19.44 19.95
C ASP A 1166 21.52 -18.83 20.68
N LYS A 1167 22.76 -19.15 20.25
CA LYS A 1167 23.98 -18.56 20.80
C LYS A 1167 24.32 -17.18 20.20
N LEU A 1168 23.63 -16.76 19.14
CA LEU A 1168 23.81 -15.46 18.49
C LEU A 1168 22.94 -14.39 19.15
N SER A 1169 23.39 -13.85 20.28
CA SER A 1169 22.61 -12.90 21.09
C SER A 1169 22.25 -11.58 20.41
N SER A 1170 22.91 -11.22 19.30
CA SER A 1170 22.65 -9.98 18.55
C SER A 1170 21.70 -10.17 17.37
N LEU A 1171 21.25 -11.41 17.10
CA LEU A 1171 20.46 -11.78 15.94
C LEU A 1171 18.97 -11.41 16.14
N PHE A 1172 18.46 -10.49 15.34
CA PHE A 1172 17.05 -10.06 15.39
C PHE A 1172 16.27 -10.35 14.11
N ALA A 1173 16.98 -10.61 12.99
CA ALA A 1173 16.40 -11.00 11.72
C ALA A 1173 17.01 -12.32 11.24
N LEU A 1174 16.22 -13.39 11.28
CA LEU A 1174 16.61 -14.73 10.84
C LEU A 1174 15.64 -15.23 9.76
N ASP A 1175 16.16 -15.54 8.57
CA ASP A 1175 15.42 -16.23 7.52
C ASP A 1175 16.00 -17.63 7.31
N ILE A 1176 15.41 -18.58 8.02
CA ILE A 1176 15.55 -20.05 7.83
C ILE A 1176 14.22 -20.65 7.36
N SER A 1177 13.33 -19.84 6.79
CA SER A 1177 11.92 -20.18 6.52
C SER A 1177 11.71 -21.51 5.78
N HIS A 1178 12.65 -21.89 4.92
CA HIS A 1178 12.67 -23.17 4.22
C HIS A 1178 12.79 -24.40 5.15
N TYR A 1179 13.56 -24.30 6.23
CA TYR A 1179 13.86 -25.40 7.17
C TYR A 1179 12.86 -25.51 8.33
N LEU A 1180 12.14 -24.43 8.65
CA LEU A 1180 11.16 -24.41 9.74
C LEU A 1180 10.04 -25.45 9.58
N SER A 1181 9.69 -25.81 8.34
CA SER A 1181 8.71 -26.87 8.03
C SER A 1181 9.20 -28.29 8.36
N GLN A 1182 10.51 -28.48 8.49
CA GLN A 1182 11.13 -29.77 8.80
C GLN A 1182 11.55 -29.88 10.28
N ILE A 1183 11.88 -28.75 10.93
CA ILE A 1183 12.21 -28.68 12.37
C ILE A 1183 10.98 -28.97 13.23
N SER A 1184 9.78 -28.57 12.81
CA SER A 1184 8.52 -28.80 13.56
C SER A 1184 8.04 -30.26 13.60
N ARG A 1185 8.80 -31.21 13.03
CA ARG A 1185 8.51 -32.65 13.05
C ARG A 1185 9.29 -33.46 14.11
N ASN A 1186 10.28 -32.87 14.78
CA ASN A 1186 11.08 -33.54 15.82
C ASN A 1186 10.81 -33.01 17.22
#